data_AF-A0A942D3H4-F1
#
_entry.id   AF-A0A942D3H4-F1
#
_cell.length_a   1.000
_cell.length_b   1.000
_cell.length_c   1.000
_cell.angle_alpha   90.00
_cell.angle_beta   90.00
_cell.angle_gamma   90.00
#
_symmetry.space_group_name_H-M   'P 1'
#
loop_
_entity.id
_entity.type
_entity.pdbx_description
1 polymer ?
#
loop_
_entity_poly.entity_id
_entity_poly.type
_entity_poly.pdbx_seq_one_letter_code
_entity_poly.pdbx_strand_id
1 'polypeptide(L)'
;MGLLLCALCLLPSTAAAADPAGGEPLAPSLQELAKPNVRALPPAAQARRLGVAASGPGSLIRQEGRVLVEARFESGAIARLPALRDVGAEVVASSRRYQQVALRVPFGDLEELSEVPGVAAVTPVREPVLRSPGPCQGGSVISEGVTQLNVEGAREAFGFEGAGQTVGVLSDSFDQALEAAGGGRPIATRLPEDVAANELPGEASSCVGEKSPVRELRPYSPVQANEPPTDEGRAMLQIVHDVAPRAKLAFNSAFNGELAFAEGIERLAAPAPEGAEADVIVDDVSYFGEPFFQDGPVAASVDKVVAGGVTYLTAAGNDNLFDAEGNSIASWETHAFRDSGECPIKIRQEGDPNAHHCLDFNPGASVDPTFGITVEPGRTLTVDLQWAEPWYGVGTDLDAYLLNANESKLLTSAREDNLTTQRPVEILQWENKSTSEAEVQLVINRVSGGTPPVKFILLENGRGVSKIEYSHSSGGDIVGPAVYGHAGAAAAIALGAVNYKSGTLEPYSSRGPVTHYFGPVKGTAPAARLATVAVIPKPDVAATDCGRTTFFSEEPQPTKEPGVWRFCGTSAAAPHAAGVAALMMQAGAECSAQVASGLERTALPVPGVLGNAAGAGLIEAKGALEAALATPRPKCPVTPVEYEVEDPETEKRETPPAPETPVPPAPEKAKAPPSTVIRSHPRKVVRTRRAAARVVFRFASTPAGASFRCQVDGSRWRGCTAVFSRWFGLGRHVLRVQARSGGVLDPTPAAYRFKVVRSR
;
A
#
# COMPACT_ATOMS: atom_id res chain seq x y z
N MET A 1 42.59 28.94 -28.43
CA MET A 1 43.52 30.08 -28.44
C MET A 1 42.74 31.30 -28.88
N GLY A 2 42.49 32.25 -27.97
CA GLY A 2 41.62 33.40 -28.22
C GLY A 2 41.10 34.02 -26.93
N LEU A 3 42.02 34.59 -26.13
CA LEU A 3 41.69 35.50 -25.03
C LEU A 3 41.08 36.78 -25.62
N LEU A 4 39.97 37.26 -25.06
CA LEU A 4 39.63 38.69 -25.12
C LEU A 4 39.36 39.21 -23.70
N LEU A 5 40.22 40.13 -23.28
CA LEU A 5 40.16 40.88 -22.02
C LEU A 5 38.96 41.83 -22.01
N CYS A 6 38.17 41.79 -20.93
CA CYS A 6 37.29 42.89 -20.54
C CYS A 6 38.12 44.02 -19.91
N ALA A 7 38.19 45.18 -20.57
CA ALA A 7 38.69 46.41 -20.00
C ALA A 7 37.54 47.21 -19.36
N LEU A 8 37.66 47.49 -18.05
CA LEU A 8 36.83 48.46 -17.34
C LEU A 8 37.09 49.87 -17.88
N CYS A 9 36.06 50.53 -18.39
CA CYS A 9 36.03 51.99 -18.55
C CYS A 9 34.99 52.58 -17.60
N LEU A 10 35.46 53.18 -16.50
CA LEU A 10 34.69 54.09 -15.66
C LEU A 10 34.70 55.47 -16.33
N LEU A 11 33.51 56.00 -16.66
CA LEU A 11 33.30 57.41 -16.96
C LEU A 11 32.27 57.98 -15.98
N PRO A 12 32.51 59.14 -15.35
CA PRO A 12 31.53 59.79 -14.50
C PRO A 12 30.56 60.61 -15.35
N SER A 13 29.28 60.25 -15.37
CA SER A 13 28.23 61.13 -15.91
C SER A 13 27.65 61.95 -14.76
N THR A 14 27.99 63.24 -14.76
CA THR A 14 27.33 64.28 -13.97
C THR A 14 25.90 64.46 -14.50
N ALA A 15 24.92 63.85 -13.83
CA ALA A 15 23.52 64.21 -14.03
C ALA A 15 23.26 65.55 -13.34
N ALA A 16 23.13 66.60 -14.15
CA ALA A 16 22.61 67.88 -13.72
C ALA A 16 21.19 67.68 -13.12
N ALA A 17 20.97 68.22 -11.93
CA ALA A 17 19.65 68.34 -11.35
C ALA A 17 18.79 69.25 -12.23
N ALA A 18 17.82 68.65 -12.92
CA ALA A 18 16.71 69.38 -13.52
C ALA A 18 15.64 69.56 -12.44
N ASP A 19 15.25 70.80 -12.16
CA ASP A 19 14.01 71.12 -11.44
C ASP A 19 12.82 70.46 -12.16
N PRO A 20 11.92 69.73 -11.45
CA PRO A 20 10.68 69.29 -12.07
C PRO A 20 9.71 70.47 -12.06
N ALA A 21 9.49 71.03 -13.24
CA ALA A 21 8.35 71.87 -13.57
C ALA A 21 7.03 71.20 -13.13
N GLY A 22 6.06 72.02 -12.73
CA GLY A 22 4.71 71.60 -12.30
C GLY A 22 3.97 70.80 -13.35
N GLY A 23 4.12 69.47 -13.31
CA GLY A 23 3.26 68.52 -13.99
C GLY A 23 2.03 68.22 -13.16
N GLU A 24 0.92 67.87 -13.81
CA GLU A 24 -0.27 67.37 -13.13
C GLU A 24 0.08 66.17 -12.23
N PRO A 25 -0.41 66.11 -10.97
CA PRO A 25 -0.05 65.03 -10.06
C PRO A 25 -0.50 63.65 -10.57
N LEU A 26 -1.53 63.58 -11.42
CA LEU A 26 -2.04 62.32 -11.96
C LEU A 26 -1.16 61.78 -13.10
N ALA A 27 -0.67 60.55 -12.99
CA ALA A 27 0.14 59.93 -14.04
C ALA A 27 -0.63 59.85 -15.38
N PRO A 28 0.04 59.98 -16.55
CA PRO A 28 -0.63 60.01 -17.86
C PRO A 28 -1.55 58.81 -18.16
N SER A 29 -1.19 57.63 -17.66
CA SER A 29 -2.02 56.42 -17.79
C SER A 29 -3.32 56.50 -16.96
N LEU A 30 -3.31 57.20 -15.82
CA LEU A 30 -4.50 57.44 -15.02
C LEU A 30 -5.34 58.59 -15.58
N GLN A 31 -4.71 59.62 -16.19
CA GLN A 31 -5.44 60.64 -16.95
C GLN A 31 -6.17 60.06 -18.15
N GLU A 32 -5.53 59.16 -18.91
CA GLU A 32 -6.18 58.49 -20.03
C GLU A 32 -7.28 57.52 -19.53
N LEU A 33 -7.05 56.81 -18.41
CA LEU A 33 -8.08 56.01 -17.76
C LEU A 33 -9.21 56.87 -17.18
N ALA A 34 -8.98 58.15 -16.91
CA ALA A 34 -9.99 59.06 -16.39
C ALA A 34 -11.02 59.51 -17.45
N LYS A 35 -10.72 59.34 -18.75
CA LYS A 35 -11.62 59.82 -19.80
C LYS A 35 -12.89 58.95 -19.89
N PRO A 36 -14.11 59.53 -19.94
CA PRO A 36 -15.36 58.76 -19.97
C PRO A 36 -15.43 57.70 -21.09
N ASN A 37 -14.91 58.04 -22.27
CA ASN A 37 -14.84 57.15 -23.42
C ASN A 37 -13.83 56.00 -23.25
N VAL A 38 -12.87 56.10 -22.32
CA VAL A 38 -11.92 55.03 -21.99
C VAL A 38 -12.47 54.19 -20.82
N ARG A 39 -13.02 54.83 -19.76
CA ARG A 39 -13.65 54.12 -18.63
C ARG A 39 -14.78 53.19 -19.06
N ALA A 40 -15.56 53.59 -20.08
CA ALA A 40 -16.66 52.79 -20.62
C ALA A 40 -16.23 51.57 -21.45
N LEU A 41 -14.94 51.47 -21.83
CA LEU A 41 -14.43 50.34 -22.59
C LEU A 41 -14.26 49.10 -21.71
N PRO A 42 -14.36 47.88 -22.28
CA PRO A 42 -14.01 46.66 -21.55
C PRO A 42 -12.51 46.64 -21.15
N PRO A 43 -12.12 45.92 -20.08
CA PRO A 43 -10.77 45.96 -19.52
C PRO A 43 -9.62 45.74 -20.54
N ALA A 44 -9.78 44.81 -21.47
CA ALA A 44 -8.78 44.55 -22.52
C ALA A 44 -8.60 45.72 -23.50
N ALA A 45 -9.67 46.46 -23.81
CA ALA A 45 -9.61 47.64 -24.66
C ALA A 45 -9.03 48.85 -23.92
N GLN A 46 -9.31 49.00 -22.62
CA GLN A 46 -8.61 49.96 -21.76
C GLN A 46 -7.11 49.66 -21.74
N ALA A 47 -6.70 48.41 -21.51
CA ALA A 47 -5.30 48.03 -21.42
C ALA A 47 -4.48 48.38 -22.68
N ARG A 48 -5.04 48.10 -23.87
CA ARG A 48 -4.46 48.50 -25.15
C ARG A 48 -4.29 50.02 -25.26
N ARG A 49 -5.28 50.78 -24.81
CA ARG A 49 -5.25 52.25 -24.86
C ARG A 49 -4.20 52.85 -23.92
N LEU A 50 -3.98 52.20 -22.77
CA LEU A 50 -3.06 52.64 -21.73
C LEU A 50 -1.63 52.12 -21.91
N GLY A 51 -1.37 51.27 -22.89
CA GLY A 51 -0.06 50.65 -23.10
C GLY A 51 0.34 49.72 -21.94
N VAL A 52 -0.62 49.00 -21.36
CA VAL A 52 -0.42 48.07 -20.23
C VAL A 52 -0.89 46.67 -20.60
N ALA A 53 -0.42 45.65 -19.88
CA ALA A 53 -0.92 44.29 -20.07
C ALA A 53 -2.43 44.22 -19.72
N ALA A 54 -3.18 43.40 -20.46
CA ALA A 54 -4.62 43.23 -20.22
C ALA A 54 -4.93 42.42 -18.95
N SER A 55 -3.99 41.58 -18.51
CA SER A 55 -4.04 40.72 -17.33
C SER A 55 -2.61 40.30 -16.95
N GLY A 56 -2.40 39.81 -15.72
CA GLY A 56 -1.11 39.29 -15.27
C GLY A 56 -0.09 40.39 -14.92
N PRO A 57 1.18 40.02 -14.64
CA PRO A 57 2.24 40.96 -14.29
C PRO A 57 2.30 42.19 -15.21
N GLY A 58 2.33 43.38 -14.61
CA GLY A 58 2.34 44.65 -15.34
C GLY A 58 0.96 45.17 -15.78
N SER A 59 -0.12 44.41 -15.58
CA SER A 59 -1.51 44.87 -15.74
C SER A 59 -1.95 45.75 -14.56
N LEU A 60 -3.08 46.47 -14.68
CA LEU A 60 -3.65 47.27 -13.59
C LEU A 60 -4.39 46.39 -12.59
N ILE A 61 -4.14 46.57 -11.29
CA ILE A 61 -4.91 45.90 -10.24
C ILE A 61 -6.28 46.58 -10.10
N ARG A 62 -7.35 45.81 -10.26
CA ARG A 62 -8.73 46.31 -10.31
C ARG A 62 -9.64 45.51 -9.38
N GLN A 63 -10.61 46.19 -8.78
CA GLN A 63 -11.68 45.56 -8.00
C GLN A 63 -12.93 46.41 -8.10
N GLU A 64 -14.04 45.84 -8.57
CA GLU A 64 -15.37 46.49 -8.55
C GLU A 64 -15.40 47.91 -9.17
N GLY A 65 -14.74 48.11 -10.31
CA GLY A 65 -14.68 49.43 -10.97
C GLY A 65 -13.72 50.44 -10.35
N ARG A 66 -12.92 50.02 -9.36
CA ARG A 66 -11.80 50.78 -8.79
C ARG A 66 -10.47 50.30 -9.33
N VAL A 67 -9.48 51.19 -9.37
CA VAL A 67 -8.07 50.88 -9.65
C VAL A 67 -7.24 51.11 -8.39
N LEU A 68 -6.25 50.26 -8.15
CA LEU A 68 -5.26 50.48 -7.10
C LEU A 68 -4.21 51.52 -7.57
N VAL A 69 -4.03 52.57 -6.77
CA VAL A 69 -3.04 53.63 -7.01
C VAL A 69 -2.21 53.89 -5.76
N GLU A 70 -1.04 54.49 -5.95
CA GLU A 70 -0.23 55.07 -4.88
C GLU A 70 -0.20 56.58 -5.04
N ALA A 71 -0.69 57.30 -4.01
CA ALA A 71 -0.59 58.74 -3.90
C ALA A 71 0.62 59.11 -3.03
N ARG A 72 1.59 59.80 -3.63
CA ARG A 72 2.76 60.38 -2.94
C ARG A 72 2.47 61.82 -2.55
N PHE A 73 2.81 62.17 -1.33
CA PHE A 73 2.70 63.51 -0.77
C PHE A 73 4.08 64.15 -0.60
N GLU A 74 4.15 65.48 -0.67
CA GLU A 74 5.40 66.20 -0.32
C GLU A 74 5.75 66.01 1.16
N SER A 75 4.73 66.06 2.02
CA SER A 75 4.81 65.76 3.45
C SER A 75 3.41 65.55 4.04
N GLY A 76 3.32 65.05 5.27
CA GLY A 76 2.07 64.93 6.01
C GLY A 76 1.06 63.89 5.48
N ALA A 77 1.47 62.87 4.72
CA ALA A 77 0.57 61.89 4.08
C ALA A 77 -0.50 61.30 5.02
N ILE A 78 -0.10 60.93 6.26
CA ILE A 78 -1.02 60.34 7.25
C ILE A 78 -2.10 61.34 7.70
N ALA A 79 -1.78 62.64 7.77
CA ALA A 79 -2.74 63.67 8.14
C ALA A 79 -3.79 63.91 7.04
N ARG A 80 -3.57 63.41 5.82
CA ARG A 80 -4.48 63.56 4.67
C ARG A 80 -5.43 62.39 4.45
N LEU A 81 -5.34 61.33 5.27
CA LEU A 81 -6.25 60.18 5.17
C LEU A 81 -7.75 60.54 5.24
N PRO A 82 -8.22 61.51 6.05
CA PRO A 82 -9.62 61.94 6.01
C PRO A 82 -10.02 62.53 4.65
N ALA A 83 -9.25 63.48 4.12
CA ALA A 83 -9.52 64.11 2.83
C ALA A 83 -9.49 63.11 1.66
N LEU A 84 -8.63 62.09 1.74
CA LEU A 84 -8.60 60.99 0.77
C LEU A 84 -9.89 60.15 0.79
N ARG A 85 -10.52 59.97 1.96
CA ARG A 85 -11.79 59.25 2.06
C ARG A 85 -12.97 60.08 1.57
N ASP A 86 -12.91 61.41 1.72
CA ASP A 86 -13.95 62.33 1.26
C ASP A 86 -14.10 62.31 -0.28
N VAL A 87 -13.00 62.06 -1.01
CA VAL A 87 -13.00 61.87 -2.48
C VAL A 87 -13.29 60.42 -2.91
N GLY A 88 -13.90 59.62 -2.01
CA GLY A 88 -14.33 58.25 -2.32
C GLY A 88 -13.22 57.20 -2.39
N ALA A 89 -11.97 57.53 -2.03
CA ALA A 89 -10.87 56.58 -2.04
C ALA A 89 -10.89 55.66 -0.80
N GLU A 90 -10.70 54.36 -1.02
CA GLU A 90 -10.53 53.37 0.03
C GLU A 90 -9.03 53.23 0.35
N VAL A 91 -8.65 53.53 1.59
CA VAL A 91 -7.27 53.42 2.05
C VAL A 91 -6.89 51.96 2.25
N VAL A 92 -5.94 51.47 1.45
CA VAL A 92 -5.39 50.11 1.51
C VAL A 92 -4.22 50.05 2.48
N ALA A 93 -3.28 51.00 2.36
CA ALA A 93 -2.11 51.10 3.21
C ALA A 93 -1.59 52.54 3.25
N SER A 94 -0.82 52.89 4.28
CA SER A 94 -0.20 54.22 4.38
C SER A 94 1.21 54.13 4.97
N SER A 95 2.12 54.97 4.49
CA SER A 95 3.50 55.03 4.95
C SER A 95 3.90 56.45 5.31
N ARG A 96 4.15 56.68 6.60
CA ARG A 96 4.79 57.91 7.08
C ARG A 96 6.23 58.03 6.55
N ARG A 97 6.94 56.91 6.41
CA ARG A 97 8.35 56.90 5.97
C ARG A 97 8.50 57.35 4.52
N TYR A 98 7.59 56.92 3.65
CA TYR A 98 7.65 57.21 2.21
C TYR A 98 6.73 58.36 1.77
N GLN A 99 5.98 58.95 2.71
CA GLN A 99 4.95 59.95 2.43
C GLN A 99 3.98 59.46 1.34
N GLN A 100 3.53 58.21 1.42
CA GLN A 100 2.70 57.58 0.41
C GLN A 100 1.47 56.91 1.02
N VAL A 101 0.39 56.86 0.25
CA VAL A 101 -0.84 56.15 0.60
C VAL A 101 -1.28 55.30 -0.60
N ALA A 102 -1.46 54.00 -0.38
CA ALA A 102 -2.05 53.10 -1.36
C ALA A 102 -3.58 53.13 -1.24
N LEU A 103 -4.27 53.32 -2.35
CA LEU A 103 -5.69 53.65 -2.42
C LEU A 103 -6.38 52.83 -3.51
N ARG A 104 -7.57 52.28 -3.23
CA ARG A 104 -8.50 51.87 -4.29
C ARG A 104 -9.43 53.03 -4.62
N VAL A 105 -9.42 53.46 -5.87
CA VAL A 105 -10.11 54.68 -6.30
C VAL A 105 -11.05 54.34 -7.47
N PRO A 106 -12.34 54.71 -7.42
CA PRO A 106 -13.22 54.58 -8.57
C PRO A 106 -12.62 55.31 -9.76
N PHE A 107 -12.75 54.77 -10.98
CA PHE A 107 -12.13 55.43 -12.14
C PHE A 107 -12.57 56.89 -12.22
N GLY A 108 -13.85 57.15 -11.94
CA GLY A 108 -14.54 58.45 -11.80
C GLY A 108 -13.73 59.55 -11.15
N ASP A 109 -13.08 59.21 -10.04
CA ASP A 109 -12.66 60.15 -9.01
C ASP A 109 -11.12 60.35 -9.01
N LEU A 110 -10.43 59.81 -10.01
CA LEU A 110 -8.97 59.91 -10.15
C LEU A 110 -8.47 61.35 -10.32
N GLU A 111 -9.26 62.23 -10.93
CA GLU A 111 -8.92 63.65 -11.09
C GLU A 111 -9.04 64.38 -9.75
N GLU A 112 -10.16 64.21 -9.05
CA GLU A 112 -10.40 64.82 -7.73
C GLU A 112 -9.37 64.36 -6.68
N LEU A 113 -8.92 63.09 -6.75
CA LEU A 113 -7.82 62.59 -5.93
C LEU A 113 -6.53 63.40 -6.10
N SER A 114 -6.23 63.84 -7.32
CA SER A 114 -5.02 64.61 -7.62
C SER A 114 -5.08 66.05 -7.12
N GLU A 115 -6.27 66.55 -6.79
CA GLU A 115 -6.50 67.89 -6.23
C GLU A 115 -6.38 67.94 -4.70
N VAL A 116 -6.31 66.78 -4.03
CA VAL A 116 -6.18 66.71 -2.57
C VAL A 116 -4.89 67.44 -2.13
N PRO A 117 -4.98 68.44 -1.22
CA PRO A 117 -3.83 69.27 -0.88
C PRO A 117 -2.61 68.49 -0.40
N GLY A 118 -1.49 68.68 -1.10
CA GLY A 118 -0.20 68.06 -0.82
C GLY A 118 0.07 66.76 -1.57
N VAL A 119 -0.86 66.27 -2.40
CA VAL A 119 -0.57 65.20 -3.37
C VAL A 119 0.40 65.71 -4.41
N ALA A 120 1.58 65.09 -4.45
CA ALA A 120 2.67 65.43 -5.36
C ALA A 120 2.71 64.50 -6.59
N ALA A 121 2.16 63.28 -6.47
CA ALA A 121 2.00 62.36 -7.60
C ALA A 121 0.99 61.25 -7.26
N VAL A 122 0.26 60.77 -8.26
CA VAL A 122 -0.61 59.59 -8.21
C VAL A 122 -0.20 58.65 -9.33
N THR A 123 0.25 57.46 -8.98
CA THR A 123 0.70 56.44 -9.94
C THR A 123 -0.12 55.16 -9.83
N PRO A 124 -0.38 54.44 -10.94
CA PRO A 124 -1.06 53.16 -10.88
C PRO A 124 -0.18 52.11 -10.20
N VAL A 125 -0.77 51.26 -9.37
CA VAL A 125 -0.10 50.04 -8.90
C VAL A 125 -0.41 48.93 -9.89
N ARG A 126 0.65 48.29 -10.39
CA ARG A 126 0.55 47.19 -11.33
C ARG A 126 0.62 45.86 -10.60
N GLU A 127 0.03 44.83 -11.20
CA GLU A 127 0.25 43.46 -10.74
C GLU A 127 1.76 43.20 -10.72
N PRO A 128 2.31 42.71 -9.58
CA PRO A 128 3.73 42.49 -9.46
C PRO A 128 4.19 41.42 -10.45
N VAL A 129 5.45 41.51 -10.87
CA VAL A 129 6.11 40.36 -11.47
C VAL A 129 6.25 39.32 -10.38
N LEU A 130 5.38 38.30 -10.42
CA LEU A 130 5.71 37.04 -9.82
C LEU A 130 6.95 36.56 -10.58
N ARG A 131 8.12 36.66 -9.94
CA ARG A 131 9.18 35.73 -10.26
C ARG A 131 8.64 34.39 -9.81
N SER A 132 7.94 33.70 -10.71
CA SER A 132 7.80 32.27 -10.55
C SER A 132 9.23 31.78 -10.34
N PRO A 133 9.57 31.11 -9.24
CA PRO A 133 10.65 30.15 -9.33
C PRO A 133 10.32 29.30 -10.57
N GLY A 134 11.32 28.90 -11.36
CA GLY A 134 11.06 27.88 -12.38
C GLY A 134 10.23 26.75 -11.77
N PRO A 135 9.36 26.07 -12.54
CA PRO A 135 8.50 25.04 -11.98
C PRO A 135 9.37 24.12 -11.13
N CYS A 136 9.08 24.05 -9.83
CA CYS A 136 9.75 23.12 -8.94
C CYS A 136 9.24 21.75 -9.34
N GLN A 137 10.01 21.07 -10.19
CA GLN A 137 9.71 19.74 -10.71
C GLN A 137 10.46 18.66 -9.92
N GLY A 138 10.71 18.90 -8.62
CA GLY A 138 11.54 18.05 -7.78
C GLY A 138 12.99 18.54 -7.68
N GLY A 139 13.87 17.61 -7.30
CA GLY A 139 15.28 17.86 -7.04
C GLY A 139 16.14 17.96 -8.29
N SER A 140 17.45 17.92 -8.09
CA SER A 140 18.45 17.84 -9.16
C SER A 140 18.63 16.43 -9.73
N VAL A 141 18.25 15.40 -8.96
CA VAL A 141 18.28 14.00 -9.37
C VAL A 141 16.86 13.54 -9.65
N ILE A 142 16.51 13.50 -10.94
CA ILE A 142 15.19 13.03 -11.38
C ILE A 142 15.30 11.58 -11.82
N SER A 143 14.45 10.72 -11.25
CA SER A 143 14.31 9.33 -11.62
C SER A 143 13.78 9.15 -13.05
N GLU A 144 14.32 8.17 -13.78
CA GLU A 144 13.98 7.91 -15.17
C GLU A 144 12.50 7.58 -15.43
N GLY A 145 11.74 7.20 -14.39
CA GLY A 145 10.30 6.96 -14.54
C GLY A 145 9.50 8.20 -14.89
N VAL A 146 9.99 9.41 -14.59
CA VAL A 146 9.37 10.66 -15.05
C VAL A 146 9.30 10.71 -16.58
N THR A 147 10.37 10.28 -17.25
CA THR A 147 10.41 10.20 -18.72
C THR A 147 9.75 8.92 -19.25
N GLN A 148 10.11 7.75 -18.70
CA GLN A 148 9.66 6.47 -19.25
C GLN A 148 8.13 6.29 -19.15
N LEU A 149 7.50 6.80 -18.08
CA LEU A 149 6.04 6.74 -17.91
C LEU A 149 5.31 7.95 -18.52
N ASN A 150 6.01 8.83 -19.23
CA ASN A 150 5.45 10.05 -19.83
C ASN A 150 4.79 11.01 -18.80
N VAL A 151 5.39 11.15 -17.62
CA VAL A 151 4.90 12.04 -16.55
C VAL A 151 5.02 13.51 -16.97
N GLU A 152 6.10 13.88 -17.65
CA GLU A 152 6.29 15.24 -18.20
C GLU A 152 5.17 15.60 -19.17
N GLY A 153 4.86 14.73 -20.13
CA GLY A 153 3.78 14.96 -21.08
C GLY A 153 2.40 15.04 -20.42
N ALA A 154 2.19 14.32 -19.31
CA ALA A 154 0.97 14.41 -18.51
C ALA A 154 0.87 15.77 -17.78
N ARG A 155 1.96 16.21 -17.14
CA ARG A 155 2.05 17.52 -16.46
C ARG A 155 1.89 18.69 -17.43
N GLU A 156 2.53 18.63 -18.59
CA GLU A 156 2.39 19.65 -19.64
C GLU A 156 0.96 19.73 -20.16
N ALA A 157 0.28 18.59 -20.30
CA ALA A 157 -1.09 18.54 -20.80
C ALA A 157 -2.14 19.02 -19.78
N PHE A 158 -1.96 18.70 -18.49
CA PHE A 158 -3.02 18.86 -17.49
C PHE A 158 -2.67 19.74 -16.28
N GLY A 159 -1.39 20.01 -16.04
CA GLY A 159 -0.92 20.85 -14.93
C GLY A 159 -1.07 20.22 -13.54
N PHE A 160 -1.29 18.91 -13.45
CA PHE A 160 -1.36 18.18 -12.18
C PHE A 160 0.04 17.79 -11.69
N GLU A 161 0.31 18.02 -10.42
CA GLU A 161 1.62 17.78 -9.78
C GLU A 161 1.47 17.06 -8.40
N GLY A 162 0.27 16.56 -8.09
CA GLY A 162 -0.06 15.87 -6.83
C GLY A 162 -0.65 16.77 -5.75
N ALA A 163 -0.95 18.04 -6.06
CA ALA A 163 -1.40 19.01 -5.06
C ALA A 163 -2.73 18.58 -4.42
N GLY A 164 -2.77 18.62 -3.09
CA GLY A 164 -3.95 18.21 -2.32
C GLY A 164 -4.07 16.71 -2.08
N GLN A 165 -3.13 15.90 -2.59
CA GLN A 165 -3.04 14.47 -2.29
C GLN A 165 -1.97 14.20 -1.22
N THR A 166 -2.14 13.11 -0.48
CA THR A 166 -1.13 12.57 0.42
C THR A 166 -0.74 11.16 -0.03
N VAL A 167 0.56 10.92 -0.23
CA VAL A 167 1.13 9.60 -0.51
C VAL A 167 1.84 9.07 0.73
N GLY A 168 1.38 7.92 1.23
CA GLY A 168 2.00 7.19 2.32
C GLY A 168 2.89 6.05 1.80
N VAL A 169 4.11 5.97 2.29
CA VAL A 169 5.07 4.90 1.96
C VAL A 169 5.28 3.99 3.16
N LEU A 170 5.24 2.67 2.93
CA LEU A 170 5.72 1.65 3.86
C LEU A 170 6.91 0.91 3.26
N SER A 171 8.02 0.89 3.98
CA SER A 171 9.25 0.18 3.60
C SER A 171 10.09 -0.06 4.86
N ASP A 172 11.39 -0.24 4.75
CA ASP A 172 12.29 -0.49 5.88
C ASP A 172 12.36 0.70 6.83
N SER A 173 13.02 1.79 6.46
CA SER A 173 13.37 2.93 7.30
C SER A 173 13.36 4.25 6.54
N PHE A 174 13.46 5.34 7.31
CA PHE A 174 13.53 6.70 6.80
C PHE A 174 14.52 7.51 7.65
N ASP A 175 15.56 8.04 7.01
CA ASP A 175 16.64 8.86 7.60
C ASP A 175 17.37 8.20 8.79
N GLN A 176 17.59 6.88 8.74
CA GLN A 176 18.33 6.13 9.75
C GLN A 176 19.61 5.48 9.21
N ALA A 177 19.71 5.29 7.89
CA ALA A 177 20.87 4.67 7.26
C ALA A 177 22.13 5.52 7.43
N LEU A 178 23.28 4.85 7.54
CA LEU A 178 24.61 5.48 7.53
C LEU A 178 25.49 4.95 6.38
N GLU A 179 25.16 3.78 5.86
CA GLU A 179 25.84 3.11 4.75
C GLU A 179 24.82 2.74 3.67
N ALA A 180 25.29 2.62 2.43
CA ALA A 180 24.48 2.19 1.30
C ALA A 180 23.87 0.78 1.53
N ALA A 181 22.74 0.49 0.89
CA ALA A 181 22.21 -0.87 0.85
C ALA A 181 23.27 -1.82 0.24
N GLY A 182 23.58 -2.92 0.95
CA GLY A 182 24.72 -3.80 0.63
C GLY A 182 26.03 -3.51 1.38
N GLY A 183 26.09 -2.39 2.11
CA GLY A 183 27.20 -2.02 3.01
C GLY A 183 28.48 -1.56 2.31
N GLY A 184 29.48 -1.18 3.10
CA GLY A 184 30.85 -0.96 2.61
C GLY A 184 31.12 0.39 1.95
N ARG A 185 30.12 1.28 1.88
CA ARG A 185 30.32 2.71 1.59
C ARG A 185 29.27 3.58 2.30
N PRO A 186 29.63 4.77 2.80
CA PRO A 186 28.66 5.73 3.34
C PRO A 186 27.62 6.16 2.30
N ILE A 187 26.40 6.44 2.75
CA ILE A 187 25.39 7.10 1.92
C ILE A 187 25.83 8.52 1.52
N ALA A 188 25.43 8.98 0.33
CA ALA A 188 25.83 10.30 -0.17
C ALA A 188 25.08 11.48 0.48
N THR A 189 23.82 11.29 0.85
CA THR A 189 22.97 12.34 1.44
C THR A 189 22.12 11.80 2.59
N ARG A 190 21.72 12.68 3.51
CA ARG A 190 20.68 12.45 4.51
C ARG A 190 19.52 13.41 4.29
N LEU A 191 18.46 13.27 5.08
CA LEU A 191 17.26 14.08 4.91
C LEU A 191 17.50 15.60 4.87
N PRO A 192 18.37 16.21 5.72
CA PRO A 192 18.60 17.64 5.63
C PRO A 192 19.19 18.08 4.28
N GLU A 193 20.09 17.28 3.71
CA GLU A 193 20.67 17.55 2.38
C GLU A 193 19.64 17.35 1.27
N ASP A 194 18.82 16.30 1.34
CA ASP A 194 17.75 16.02 0.38
C ASP A 194 16.72 17.17 0.36
N VAL A 195 16.29 17.65 1.54
CA VAL A 195 15.35 18.78 1.64
C VAL A 195 15.98 20.08 1.12
N ALA A 196 17.25 20.36 1.44
CA ALA A 196 17.93 21.55 0.95
C ALA A 196 18.13 21.54 -0.58
N ALA A 197 18.26 20.36 -1.18
CA ALA A 197 18.38 20.14 -2.61
C ALA A 197 17.02 20.02 -3.34
N ASN A 198 15.90 20.11 -2.62
CA ASN A 198 14.52 19.88 -3.10
C ASN A 198 14.26 18.45 -3.60
N GLU A 199 15.06 17.46 -3.17
CA GLU A 199 14.85 16.04 -3.46
C GLU A 199 13.70 15.48 -2.60
N LEU A 200 13.44 16.12 -1.45
CA LEU A 200 12.27 15.90 -0.60
C LEU A 200 11.70 17.23 -0.10
N PRO A 201 10.41 17.29 0.26
CA PRO A 201 9.79 18.51 0.76
C PRO A 201 10.15 18.76 2.23
N GLY A 202 10.17 20.03 2.64
CA GLY A 202 10.42 20.46 4.01
C GLY A 202 10.74 21.95 4.13
N GLU A 203 10.88 22.44 5.36
CA GLU A 203 11.04 23.88 5.61
C GLU A 203 12.24 24.50 4.88
N ALA A 204 13.34 23.73 4.74
CA ALA A 204 14.56 24.14 4.07
C ALA A 204 14.51 24.05 2.54
N SER A 205 13.48 23.41 1.95
CA SER A 205 13.32 23.35 0.49
C SER A 205 13.20 24.76 -0.09
N SER A 206 13.95 25.07 -1.14
CA SER A 206 13.83 26.35 -1.84
C SER A 206 12.53 26.50 -2.63
N CYS A 207 11.80 25.39 -2.80
CA CYS A 207 10.61 25.32 -3.63
C CYS A 207 9.34 25.79 -2.94
N VAL A 208 8.68 26.77 -3.56
CA VAL A 208 7.41 27.33 -3.07
C VAL A 208 6.33 26.27 -3.25
N GLY A 209 5.79 25.74 -2.15
CA GLY A 209 4.77 24.67 -2.14
C GLY A 209 5.27 23.32 -1.59
N GLU A 210 6.59 23.13 -1.49
CA GLU A 210 7.24 21.92 -0.95
C GLU A 210 7.77 22.16 0.47
N LYS A 211 7.01 22.90 1.27
CA LYS A 211 7.41 23.29 2.64
C LYS A 211 6.91 22.33 3.71
N SER A 212 6.06 21.39 3.35
CA SER A 212 5.51 20.39 4.27
C SER A 212 6.52 19.25 4.41
N PRO A 213 7.16 19.04 5.57
CA PRO A 213 8.10 17.95 5.74
C PRO A 213 7.40 16.59 5.57
N VAL A 214 8.17 15.57 5.17
CA VAL A 214 7.73 14.18 5.22
C VAL A 214 7.27 13.86 6.64
N ARG A 215 6.07 13.29 6.76
CA ARG A 215 5.51 12.91 8.06
C ARG A 215 5.82 11.46 8.39
N GLU A 216 6.81 11.26 9.23
CA GLU A 216 7.12 9.95 9.80
C GLU A 216 6.14 9.60 10.94
N LEU A 217 5.35 8.53 10.77
CA LEU A 217 4.38 8.07 11.76
C LEU A 217 4.96 7.03 12.71
N ARG A 218 5.79 6.13 12.18
CA ARG A 218 6.61 5.19 12.98
C ARG A 218 7.95 4.95 12.30
N PRO A 219 9.06 5.12 13.04
CA PRO A 219 10.36 4.72 12.56
C PRO A 219 10.52 3.21 12.60
N TYR A 220 11.53 2.73 11.89
CA TYR A 220 12.07 1.40 12.11
C TYR A 220 12.71 1.32 13.50
N SER A 221 12.34 0.27 14.22
CA SER A 221 12.76 0.04 15.61
C SER A 221 12.94 -1.46 15.82
N PRO A 222 14.00 -2.07 15.26
CA PRO A 222 14.19 -3.50 15.33
C PRO A 222 14.43 -3.94 16.78
N VAL A 223 13.92 -5.13 17.11
CA VAL A 223 14.19 -5.80 18.40
C VAL A 223 15.60 -6.44 18.40
N GLN A 224 16.20 -6.67 17.22
CA GLN A 224 17.53 -7.28 17.07
C GLN A 224 18.45 -6.40 16.21
N ALA A 225 19.66 -6.13 16.71
CA ALA A 225 20.61 -5.15 16.17
C ALA A 225 21.34 -5.56 14.87
N ASN A 226 20.86 -6.57 14.14
CA ASN A 226 21.64 -7.23 13.09
C ASN A 226 21.23 -6.87 11.65
N GLU A 227 20.12 -6.17 11.44
CA GLU A 227 19.74 -5.62 10.14
C GLU A 227 19.80 -4.09 10.18
N PRO A 228 20.87 -3.49 9.60
CA PRO A 228 20.99 -2.04 9.58
C PRO A 228 19.89 -1.43 8.69
N PRO A 229 19.32 -0.28 9.08
CA PRO A 229 18.42 0.48 8.21
C PRO A 229 19.12 0.82 6.89
N THR A 230 18.41 0.67 5.78
CA THR A 230 18.90 0.95 4.43
C THR A 230 18.33 2.26 3.86
N ASP A 231 17.25 2.76 4.45
CA ASP A 231 16.48 3.92 3.99
C ASP A 231 15.85 3.73 2.61
N GLU A 232 15.47 2.50 2.23
CA GLU A 232 14.73 2.20 1.01
C GLU A 232 13.42 3.02 0.96
N GLY A 233 12.75 3.17 2.11
CA GLY A 233 11.59 4.04 2.25
C GLY A 233 11.84 5.52 1.91
N ARG A 234 13.03 6.05 2.24
CA ARG A 234 13.42 7.41 1.83
C ARG A 234 13.68 7.49 0.32
N ALA A 235 14.24 6.44 -0.27
CA ALA A 235 14.47 6.33 -1.71
C ALA A 235 13.14 6.28 -2.50
N MET A 236 12.17 5.48 -2.02
CA MET A 236 10.80 5.46 -2.57
C MET A 236 10.16 6.85 -2.53
N LEU A 237 10.32 7.58 -1.42
CA LEU A 237 9.77 8.92 -1.28
C LEU A 237 10.38 9.96 -2.24
N GLN A 238 11.67 9.84 -2.57
CA GLN A 238 12.29 10.66 -3.62
C GLN A 238 11.63 10.39 -4.98
N ILE A 239 11.41 9.12 -5.32
CA ILE A 239 10.71 8.74 -6.56
C ILE A 239 9.29 9.31 -6.59
N VAL A 240 8.53 9.19 -5.50
CA VAL A 240 7.18 9.76 -5.42
C VAL A 240 7.25 11.29 -5.59
N HIS A 241 8.22 11.96 -4.98
CA HIS A 241 8.40 13.41 -5.09
C HIS A 241 8.74 13.84 -6.53
N ASP A 242 9.57 13.08 -7.25
CA ASP A 242 9.87 13.34 -8.65
C ASP A 242 8.64 13.26 -9.55
N VAL A 243 7.71 12.35 -9.26
CA VAL A 243 6.47 12.10 -10.03
C VAL A 243 5.27 12.93 -9.54
N ALA A 244 5.23 13.35 -8.28
CA ALA A 244 4.16 14.16 -7.69
C ALA A 244 4.73 15.16 -6.64
N PRO A 245 5.48 16.21 -7.07
CA PRO A 245 6.23 17.09 -6.18
C PRO A 245 5.36 17.95 -5.26
N ARG A 246 4.05 18.04 -5.53
CA ARG A 246 3.09 18.78 -4.70
C ARG A 246 2.27 17.89 -3.78
N ALA A 247 2.48 16.58 -3.80
CA ALA A 247 1.87 15.68 -2.85
C ALA A 247 2.48 15.86 -1.45
N LYS A 248 1.66 15.73 -0.42
CA LYS A 248 2.19 15.51 0.94
C LYS A 248 2.73 14.10 1.02
N LEU A 249 3.80 13.93 1.79
CA LEU A 249 4.48 12.65 1.93
C LEU A 249 4.42 12.17 3.38
N ALA A 250 4.17 10.89 3.58
CA ALA A 250 4.20 10.25 4.87
C ALA A 250 4.94 8.91 4.81
N PHE A 251 5.55 8.52 5.93
CA PHE A 251 6.30 7.29 6.06
C PHE A 251 5.86 6.48 7.29
N ASN A 252 5.85 5.16 7.16
CA ASN A 252 5.65 4.24 8.26
C ASN A 252 6.44 2.94 8.02
N SER A 253 7.33 2.55 8.94
CA SER A 253 8.11 1.33 8.75
C SER A 253 7.23 0.07 8.75
N ALA A 254 7.38 -0.75 7.71
CA ALA A 254 6.79 -2.08 7.60
C ALA A 254 7.61 -3.15 8.33
N PHE A 255 8.85 -2.87 8.75
CA PHE A 255 9.79 -3.86 9.28
C PHE A 255 9.63 -4.16 10.78
N ASN A 256 8.59 -3.63 11.41
CA ASN A 256 8.30 -3.85 12.83
C ASN A 256 7.45 -5.12 13.10
N GLY A 257 7.32 -6.01 12.12
CA GLY A 257 6.52 -7.25 12.15
C GLY A 257 5.24 -7.18 11.30
N GLU A 258 4.76 -8.33 10.82
CA GLU A 258 3.61 -8.45 9.89
C GLU A 258 2.35 -7.72 10.37
N LEU A 259 2.00 -7.86 11.66
CA LEU A 259 0.86 -7.16 12.23
C LEU A 259 1.10 -5.65 12.36
N ALA A 260 2.35 -5.23 12.63
CA ALA A 260 2.69 -3.82 12.68
C ALA A 260 2.66 -3.19 11.29
N PHE A 261 3.00 -3.95 10.24
CA PHE A 261 2.82 -3.56 8.85
C PHE A 261 1.34 -3.36 8.53
N ALA A 262 0.48 -4.34 8.86
CA ALA A 262 -0.97 -4.23 8.69
C ALA A 262 -1.57 -3.02 9.45
N GLU A 263 -1.14 -2.75 10.69
CA GLU A 263 -1.51 -1.54 11.44
C GLU A 263 -0.94 -0.26 10.82
N GLY A 264 0.22 -0.36 10.17
CA GLY A 264 0.90 0.75 9.51
C GLY A 264 0.11 1.29 8.32
N ILE A 265 -0.46 0.38 7.52
CA ILE A 265 -1.38 0.69 6.42
C ILE A 265 -2.58 1.47 6.95
N GLU A 266 -3.26 0.96 7.98
CA GLU A 266 -4.41 1.64 8.58
C GLU A 266 -4.03 3.00 9.19
N ARG A 267 -2.83 3.12 9.77
CA ARG A 267 -2.33 4.36 10.37
C ARG A 267 -2.01 5.42 9.31
N LEU A 268 -1.50 5.04 8.14
CA LEU A 268 -1.30 6.00 7.05
C LEU A 268 -2.65 6.52 6.54
N ALA A 269 -3.65 5.65 6.41
CA ALA A 269 -5.00 6.03 6.00
C ALA A 269 -5.75 6.89 7.05
N ALA A 270 -5.49 6.69 8.34
CA ALA A 270 -6.20 7.38 9.41
C ALA A 270 -6.04 8.92 9.32
N PRO A 271 -7.06 9.71 9.73
CA PRO A 271 -7.00 11.17 9.69
C PRO A 271 -5.85 11.75 10.53
N ALA A 272 -5.37 12.94 10.15
CA ALA A 272 -4.47 13.73 10.98
C ALA A 272 -5.19 14.25 12.26
N PRO A 273 -4.50 14.39 13.41
CA PRO A 273 -3.05 14.23 13.62
C PRO A 273 -2.60 12.83 14.07
N GLU A 274 -3.46 11.82 14.13
CA GLU A 274 -3.07 10.45 14.52
C GLU A 274 -2.48 9.63 13.37
N GLY A 275 -2.98 9.84 12.15
CA GLY A 275 -2.51 9.24 10.90
C GLY A 275 -2.20 10.28 9.82
N ALA A 276 -1.93 9.88 8.58
CA ALA A 276 -1.52 10.81 7.52
C ALA A 276 -2.66 11.30 6.61
N GLU A 277 -3.87 10.74 6.71
CA GLU A 277 -4.95 10.97 5.73
C GLU A 277 -4.47 10.68 4.31
N ALA A 278 -3.79 9.54 4.12
CA ALA A 278 -3.24 9.13 2.84
C ALA A 278 -4.36 8.81 1.82
N ASP A 279 -4.27 9.41 0.63
CA ASP A 279 -5.12 9.11 -0.52
C ASP A 279 -4.55 7.93 -1.32
N VAL A 280 -3.23 7.82 -1.33
CA VAL A 280 -2.46 6.74 -1.96
C VAL A 280 -1.51 6.15 -0.93
N ILE A 281 -1.49 4.83 -0.81
CA ILE A 281 -0.51 4.09 -0.01
C ILE A 281 0.27 3.17 -0.94
N VAL A 282 1.58 3.10 -0.75
CA VAL A 282 2.46 2.20 -1.48
C VAL A 282 3.45 1.51 -0.55
N ASP A 283 3.71 0.23 -0.80
CA ASP A 283 4.76 -0.53 -0.14
C ASP A 283 5.64 -1.32 -1.13
N ASP A 284 6.74 -1.83 -0.61
CA ASP A 284 7.69 -2.70 -1.30
C ASP A 284 8.03 -3.98 -0.50
N VAL A 285 7.20 -4.35 0.49
CA VAL A 285 7.56 -5.35 1.51
C VAL A 285 6.62 -6.53 1.48
N SER A 286 7.17 -7.74 1.39
CA SER A 286 6.44 -8.98 1.66
C SER A 286 6.93 -9.66 2.93
N TYR A 287 6.03 -10.32 3.65
CA TYR A 287 6.38 -11.14 4.82
C TYR A 287 6.40 -12.63 4.47
N PHE A 288 7.40 -13.34 4.99
CA PHE A 288 7.44 -14.80 4.92
C PHE A 288 6.17 -15.41 5.53
N GLY A 289 5.60 -16.40 4.86
CA GLY A 289 4.42 -17.10 5.35
C GLY A 289 3.14 -16.26 5.35
N GLU A 290 3.08 -15.13 4.65
CA GLU A 290 1.79 -14.59 4.20
C GLU A 290 1.06 -15.67 3.38
N PRO A 291 -0.25 -15.88 3.57
CA PRO A 291 -0.92 -17.03 2.99
C PRO A 291 -0.94 -16.97 1.45
N PHE A 292 -0.62 -18.09 0.80
CA PHE A 292 -0.70 -18.23 -0.67
C PHE A 292 -2.12 -18.41 -1.19
N PHE A 293 -2.97 -19.07 -0.39
CA PHE A 293 -4.26 -19.61 -0.81
C PHE A 293 -5.47 -18.83 -0.27
N GLN A 294 -5.21 -17.70 0.39
CA GLN A 294 -6.22 -16.79 0.93
C GLN A 294 -5.58 -15.45 1.33
N ASP A 295 -6.39 -14.43 1.50
CA ASP A 295 -5.92 -13.16 2.05
C ASP A 295 -5.59 -13.26 3.55
N GLY A 296 -4.40 -12.77 3.91
CA GLY A 296 -3.89 -12.68 5.28
C GLY A 296 -4.22 -11.35 5.98
N PRO A 297 -3.66 -11.11 7.18
CA PRO A 297 -3.89 -9.88 7.95
C PRO A 297 -3.50 -8.59 7.23
N VAL A 298 -2.40 -8.59 6.48
CA VAL A 298 -1.95 -7.43 5.70
C VAL A 298 -2.95 -7.11 4.58
N ALA A 299 -3.33 -8.11 3.79
CA ALA A 299 -4.36 -7.99 2.75
C ALA A 299 -5.70 -7.49 3.32
N ALA A 300 -6.10 -7.96 4.51
CA ALA A 300 -7.32 -7.47 5.18
C ALA A 300 -7.24 -5.98 5.54
N SER A 301 -6.06 -5.46 5.91
CA SER A 301 -5.83 -4.02 6.09
C SER A 301 -5.89 -3.26 4.77
N VAL A 302 -5.34 -3.82 3.68
CA VAL A 302 -5.46 -3.27 2.33
C VAL A 302 -6.92 -3.13 1.92
N ASP A 303 -7.69 -4.22 2.02
CA ASP A 303 -9.13 -4.23 1.73
C ASP A 303 -9.88 -3.14 2.51
N LYS A 304 -9.55 -2.99 3.80
CA LYS A 304 -10.19 -2.02 4.68
C LYS A 304 -9.92 -0.58 4.24
N VAL A 305 -8.66 -0.22 3.94
CA VAL A 305 -8.34 1.15 3.53
C VAL A 305 -8.84 1.45 2.12
N VAL A 306 -8.82 0.46 1.22
CA VAL A 306 -9.38 0.59 -0.14
C VAL A 306 -10.89 0.80 -0.10
N ALA A 307 -11.61 0.06 0.75
CA ALA A 307 -13.03 0.29 1.00
C ALA A 307 -13.29 1.67 1.64
N GLY A 308 -12.30 2.25 2.31
CA GLY A 308 -12.31 3.61 2.85
C GLY A 308 -12.01 4.72 1.83
N GLY A 309 -11.72 4.38 0.56
CA GLY A 309 -11.42 5.32 -0.51
C GLY A 309 -9.94 5.50 -0.83
N VAL A 310 -9.04 4.82 -0.12
CA VAL A 310 -7.59 4.87 -0.36
C VAL A 310 -7.23 4.03 -1.59
N THR A 311 -6.26 4.48 -2.38
CA THR A 311 -5.64 3.63 -3.42
C THR A 311 -4.42 2.93 -2.84
N TYR A 312 -4.34 1.61 -2.99
CA TYR A 312 -3.22 0.82 -2.47
C TYR A 312 -2.41 0.18 -3.60
N LEU A 313 -1.12 0.44 -3.62
CA LEU A 313 -0.15 -0.10 -4.57
C LEU A 313 0.93 -0.91 -3.83
N THR A 314 1.49 -1.93 -4.46
CA THR A 314 2.56 -2.74 -3.85
C THR A 314 3.50 -3.30 -4.91
N ALA A 315 4.75 -3.55 -4.54
CA ALA A 315 5.69 -4.28 -5.37
C ALA A 315 5.18 -5.73 -5.62
N ALA A 316 5.30 -6.23 -6.85
CA ALA A 316 4.89 -7.61 -7.14
C ALA A 316 5.86 -8.67 -6.55
N GLY A 317 7.06 -8.26 -6.14
CA GLY A 317 8.14 -9.13 -5.70
C GLY A 317 9.19 -9.37 -6.78
N ASN A 318 10.38 -9.77 -6.35
CA ASN A 318 11.56 -9.94 -7.20
C ASN A 318 11.98 -11.41 -7.31
N ASP A 319 11.07 -12.36 -7.13
CA ASP A 319 11.39 -13.77 -6.96
C ASP A 319 11.29 -14.59 -8.24
N ASN A 320 11.00 -13.96 -9.40
CA ASN A 320 10.98 -14.72 -10.63
C ASN A 320 12.40 -15.20 -11.01
N LEU A 321 12.49 -16.44 -11.46
CA LEU A 321 13.74 -17.13 -11.81
C LEU A 321 13.57 -17.80 -13.16
N PHE A 322 14.69 -17.93 -13.89
CA PHE A 322 14.73 -18.63 -15.17
C PHE A 322 15.79 -19.71 -15.18
N ASP A 323 15.45 -20.88 -15.76
CA ASP A 323 16.45 -21.86 -16.15
C ASP A 323 17.17 -21.45 -17.45
N ALA A 324 18.15 -22.25 -17.87
CA ALA A 324 18.94 -22.01 -19.07
C ALA A 324 18.10 -22.05 -20.36
N GLU A 325 16.95 -22.70 -20.34
CA GLU A 325 15.99 -22.83 -21.44
C GLU A 325 14.99 -21.65 -21.47
N GLY A 326 14.98 -20.80 -20.45
CA GLY A 326 14.11 -19.62 -20.35
C GLY A 326 12.73 -19.92 -19.75
N ASN A 327 12.57 -21.04 -19.05
CA ASN A 327 11.34 -21.34 -18.29
C ASN A 327 11.33 -20.62 -16.97
N SER A 328 10.18 -20.09 -16.56
CA SER A 328 10.00 -19.51 -15.23
C SER A 328 9.94 -20.65 -14.20
N ILE A 329 10.86 -20.65 -13.24
CA ILE A 329 11.08 -21.75 -12.28
C ILE A 329 10.99 -21.29 -10.81
N ALA A 330 10.36 -20.15 -10.58
CA ALA A 330 10.29 -19.51 -9.26
C ALA A 330 9.42 -20.24 -8.23
N SER A 331 8.55 -21.13 -8.69
CA SER A 331 7.64 -21.89 -7.82
C SER A 331 7.21 -23.18 -8.49
N TRP A 332 6.65 -24.08 -7.69
CA TRP A 332 6.00 -25.29 -8.14
C TRP A 332 4.77 -25.57 -7.27
N GLU A 333 3.68 -26.01 -7.89
CA GLU A 333 2.40 -26.31 -7.25
C GLU A 333 1.78 -27.60 -7.79
N THR A 334 1.21 -28.41 -6.90
CA THR A 334 0.30 -29.52 -7.21
C THR A 334 -1.10 -29.25 -6.67
N HIS A 335 -2.12 -29.75 -7.37
CA HIS A 335 -3.52 -29.70 -6.92
C HIS A 335 -3.86 -30.65 -5.76
N ALA A 336 -2.98 -31.58 -5.40
CA ALA A 336 -3.15 -32.45 -4.24
C ALA A 336 -1.82 -33.07 -3.78
N PHE A 337 -1.68 -33.30 -2.48
CA PHE A 337 -0.58 -34.11 -1.95
C PHE A 337 -0.70 -35.55 -2.49
N ARG A 338 0.21 -35.90 -3.41
CA ARG A 338 0.33 -37.26 -3.95
C ARG A 338 1.24 -38.07 -3.03
N ASP A 339 0.73 -39.12 -2.42
CA ASP A 339 1.51 -39.93 -1.49
C ASP A 339 2.39 -40.92 -2.25
N SER A 340 3.70 -40.81 -2.10
CA SER A 340 4.69 -41.73 -2.69
C SER A 340 4.65 -43.12 -2.04
N GLY A 341 4.02 -43.25 -0.87
CA GLY A 341 3.97 -44.46 -0.05
C GLY A 341 5.24 -44.70 0.79
N GLU A 342 6.35 -44.02 0.49
CA GLU A 342 7.56 -44.03 1.30
C GLU A 342 8.44 -42.78 1.10
N CYS A 343 9.12 -42.36 2.17
CA CYS A 343 10.14 -41.30 2.12
C CYS A 343 11.54 -41.85 1.85
N PRO A 344 12.52 -41.06 1.35
CA PRO A 344 13.90 -41.51 1.19
C PRO A 344 14.49 -42.15 2.45
N ILE A 345 15.37 -43.15 2.27
CA ILE A 345 15.97 -43.93 3.38
C ILE A 345 16.54 -43.02 4.47
N LYS A 346 17.20 -41.93 4.06
CA LYS A 346 17.83 -41.00 4.98
C LYS A 346 16.81 -40.33 5.90
N ILE A 347 15.68 -39.87 5.39
CA ILE A 347 14.62 -39.25 6.21
C ILE A 347 14.08 -40.26 7.22
N ARG A 348 13.84 -41.51 6.80
CA ARG A 348 13.37 -42.58 7.70
C ARG A 348 14.39 -42.93 8.79
N GLN A 349 15.67 -42.65 8.58
CA GLN A 349 16.75 -42.89 9.54
C GLN A 349 17.00 -41.73 10.50
N GLU A 350 16.50 -40.52 10.22
CA GLU A 350 16.62 -39.35 11.11
C GLU A 350 15.77 -39.45 12.39
N GLY A 351 14.99 -40.53 12.53
CA GLY A 351 14.29 -40.87 13.76
C GLY A 351 12.93 -40.18 13.92
N ASP A 352 12.40 -39.55 12.87
CA ASP A 352 11.00 -39.15 12.81
C ASP A 352 10.13 -40.40 12.55
N PRO A 353 9.33 -40.85 13.54
CA PRO A 353 8.48 -42.03 13.38
C PRO A 353 7.32 -41.80 12.41
N ASN A 354 7.10 -40.58 11.92
CA ASN A 354 6.03 -40.22 11.00
C ASN A 354 6.53 -39.94 9.56
N ALA A 355 7.83 -40.16 9.28
CA ALA A 355 8.42 -39.99 7.95
C ALA A 355 8.11 -41.13 6.98
N HIS A 356 6.83 -41.35 6.67
CA HIS A 356 6.36 -42.47 5.86
C HIS A 356 5.54 -42.06 4.64
N HIS A 357 5.13 -40.80 4.54
CA HIS A 357 4.17 -40.33 3.54
C HIS A 357 4.75 -39.12 2.81
N CYS A 358 5.75 -39.34 1.95
CA CYS A 358 6.37 -38.25 1.20
C CYS A 358 5.57 -37.87 -0.04
N LEU A 359 5.71 -36.62 -0.47
CA LEU A 359 5.10 -36.12 -1.69
C LEU A 359 5.78 -36.74 -2.91
N ASP A 360 4.98 -37.31 -3.81
CA ASP A 360 5.39 -37.70 -5.15
C ASP A 360 5.35 -36.48 -6.08
N PHE A 361 6.52 -35.94 -6.42
CA PHE A 361 6.65 -34.78 -7.29
C PHE A 361 6.41 -35.13 -8.77
N ASN A 362 6.45 -36.40 -9.15
CA ASN A 362 6.18 -36.81 -10.51
C ASN A 362 4.67 -36.85 -10.79
N PRO A 363 4.15 -36.07 -11.75
CA PRO A 363 2.72 -36.14 -12.11
C PRO A 363 2.38 -37.34 -13.00
N GLY A 364 3.37 -38.15 -13.39
CA GLY A 364 3.25 -39.34 -14.22
C GLY A 364 3.02 -40.64 -13.46
N ALA A 365 3.44 -41.75 -14.05
CA ALA A 365 3.23 -43.10 -13.47
C ALA A 365 4.41 -43.58 -12.60
N SER A 366 5.58 -42.95 -12.73
CA SER A 366 6.73 -43.21 -11.87
C SER A 366 6.57 -42.42 -10.58
N VAL A 367 7.09 -42.96 -9.48
CA VAL A 367 7.09 -42.28 -8.17
C VAL A 367 8.45 -41.59 -7.97
N ASP A 368 8.41 -40.32 -7.56
CA ASP A 368 9.57 -39.52 -7.21
C ASP A 368 9.34 -38.76 -5.89
N PRO A 369 9.89 -39.25 -4.76
CA PRO A 369 9.70 -38.63 -3.45
C PRO A 369 10.64 -37.44 -3.19
N THR A 370 11.39 -36.99 -4.19
CA THR A 370 12.39 -35.93 -4.11
C THR A 370 12.15 -34.87 -5.18
N PHE A 371 12.67 -33.67 -4.97
CA PHE A 371 12.63 -32.60 -5.95
C PHE A 371 14.01 -31.93 -6.05
N GLY A 372 14.67 -32.12 -7.19
CA GLY A 372 16.01 -31.58 -7.44
C GLY A 372 16.01 -30.06 -7.63
N ILE A 373 16.93 -29.38 -6.93
CA ILE A 373 17.17 -27.93 -7.04
C ILE A 373 18.68 -27.70 -7.16
N THR A 374 19.10 -26.91 -8.15
CA THR A 374 20.51 -26.50 -8.31
C THR A 374 20.72 -25.09 -7.80
N VAL A 375 21.53 -24.96 -6.75
CA VAL A 375 21.78 -23.72 -6.02
C VAL A 375 23.19 -23.19 -6.35
N GLU A 376 23.27 -21.93 -6.74
CA GLU A 376 24.52 -21.23 -7.06
C GLU A 376 25.46 -21.11 -5.84
N PRO A 377 26.78 -20.98 -6.06
CA PRO A 377 27.76 -20.85 -4.98
C PRO A 377 27.54 -19.57 -4.15
N GLY A 378 27.61 -19.69 -2.83
CA GLY A 378 27.46 -18.58 -1.89
C GLY A 378 26.04 -18.03 -1.77
N ARG A 379 25.03 -18.74 -2.28
CA ARG A 379 23.62 -18.34 -2.24
C ARG A 379 22.85 -19.15 -1.19
N THR A 380 21.84 -18.53 -0.61
CA THR A 380 20.94 -19.15 0.37
C THR A 380 19.65 -19.53 -0.33
N LEU A 381 19.41 -20.82 -0.48
CA LEU A 381 18.12 -21.35 -0.89
C LEU A 381 17.09 -21.08 0.21
N THR A 382 16.02 -20.36 -0.11
CA THR A 382 14.87 -20.11 0.78
C THR A 382 13.60 -20.67 0.14
N VAL A 383 13.02 -21.68 0.77
CA VAL A 383 11.77 -22.33 0.32
C VAL A 383 10.65 -21.93 1.28
N ASP A 384 9.64 -21.21 0.76
CA ASP A 384 8.37 -20.97 1.46
C ASP A 384 7.35 -22.00 0.95
N LEU A 385 7.12 -23.03 1.76
CA LEU A 385 6.20 -24.14 1.48
C LEU A 385 4.87 -23.88 2.17
N GLN A 386 3.77 -23.92 1.42
CA GLN A 386 2.42 -23.84 1.96
C GLN A 386 1.47 -24.83 1.30
N TRP A 387 0.36 -25.14 1.99
CA TRP A 387 -0.70 -25.98 1.46
C TRP A 387 -2.08 -25.38 1.68
N ALA A 388 -3.02 -25.78 0.83
CA ALA A 388 -4.36 -25.21 0.82
C ALA A 388 -5.22 -25.78 1.96
N GLU A 389 -5.02 -25.22 3.15
CA GLU A 389 -5.95 -25.27 4.29
C GLU A 389 -6.08 -23.85 4.86
N PRO A 390 -7.25 -23.46 5.39
CA PRO A 390 -7.40 -22.11 5.87
C PRO A 390 -6.63 -21.92 7.19
N TRP A 391 -6.03 -20.75 7.43
CA TRP A 391 -5.51 -20.39 8.75
C TRP A 391 -6.60 -20.63 9.82
N TYR A 392 -6.21 -21.17 10.97
CA TYR A 392 -7.15 -21.60 12.03
C TYR A 392 -8.08 -22.77 11.69
N GLY A 393 -7.93 -23.37 10.51
CA GLY A 393 -8.56 -24.64 10.10
C GLY A 393 -7.55 -25.66 9.58
N VAL A 394 -6.28 -25.53 9.98
CA VAL A 394 -5.21 -26.45 9.59
C VAL A 394 -5.43 -27.79 10.28
N GLY A 395 -5.61 -28.82 9.47
CA GLY A 395 -5.80 -30.22 9.88
C GLY A 395 -4.68 -31.14 9.40
N THR A 396 -3.73 -30.59 8.64
CA THR A 396 -2.57 -31.28 8.07
C THR A 396 -1.27 -30.69 8.60
N ASP A 397 -0.30 -31.58 8.84
CA ASP A 397 1.04 -31.28 9.35
C ASP A 397 2.04 -31.78 8.31
N LEU A 398 2.73 -30.85 7.63
CA LEU A 398 3.71 -31.16 6.59
C LEU A 398 5.09 -30.67 7.02
N ASP A 399 6.08 -31.54 6.93
CA ASP A 399 7.47 -31.22 7.19
C ASP A 399 8.26 -31.10 5.88
N ALA A 400 9.19 -30.16 5.81
CA ALA A 400 10.13 -30.02 4.70
C ALA A 400 11.55 -30.44 5.11
N TYR A 401 12.22 -31.20 4.25
CA TYR A 401 13.60 -31.65 4.43
C TYR A 401 14.42 -31.35 3.19
N LEU A 402 15.68 -30.99 3.38
CA LEU A 402 16.63 -30.81 2.28
C LEU A 402 17.77 -31.79 2.41
N LEU A 403 17.95 -32.67 1.43
CA LEU A 403 19.06 -33.60 1.34
C LEU A 403 20.12 -33.11 0.35
N ASN A 404 21.32 -33.66 0.43
CA ASN A 404 22.32 -33.49 -0.62
C ASN A 404 21.95 -34.30 -1.88
N ALA A 405 22.60 -34.00 -3.01
CA ALA A 405 22.33 -34.62 -4.32
C ALA A 405 22.18 -36.15 -4.34
N ASN A 406 22.93 -36.88 -3.51
CA ASN A 406 22.88 -38.35 -3.47
C ASN A 406 22.04 -38.91 -2.30
N GLU A 407 21.23 -38.06 -1.68
CA GLU A 407 20.29 -38.37 -0.59
C GLU A 407 20.93 -38.98 0.67
N SER A 408 22.26 -38.95 0.79
CA SER A 408 22.96 -39.61 1.89
C SER A 408 23.04 -38.76 3.17
N LYS A 409 22.76 -37.46 3.07
CA LYS A 409 22.90 -36.49 4.16
C LYS A 409 21.75 -35.49 4.19
N LEU A 410 21.16 -35.32 5.37
CA LEU A 410 20.27 -34.19 5.69
C LEU A 410 21.10 -32.90 5.83
N LEU A 411 20.72 -31.88 5.06
CA LEU A 411 21.34 -30.55 5.08
C LEU A 411 20.62 -29.62 6.06
N THR A 412 19.28 -29.59 6.00
CA THR A 412 18.42 -28.80 6.88
C THR A 412 16.98 -29.35 6.85
N SER A 413 16.12 -28.89 7.75
CA SER A 413 14.69 -29.25 7.79
C SER A 413 13.85 -28.16 8.46
N ALA A 414 12.59 -28.04 8.04
CA ALA A 414 11.53 -27.24 8.68
C ALA A 414 10.40 -28.19 9.09
N ARG A 415 10.00 -28.13 10.37
CA ARG A 415 9.16 -29.13 11.05
C ARG A 415 8.31 -28.52 12.17
N GLU A 416 7.72 -27.36 11.89
CA GLU A 416 6.84 -26.72 12.86
C GLU A 416 5.54 -27.55 13.00
N ASP A 417 5.00 -27.66 14.22
CA ASP A 417 3.72 -28.36 14.41
C ASP A 417 2.56 -27.48 13.90
N ASN A 418 2.14 -27.70 12.66
CA ASN A 418 1.16 -26.83 11.99
C ASN A 418 -0.25 -26.99 12.57
N LEU A 419 -0.52 -28.11 13.25
CA LEU A 419 -1.76 -28.30 14.01
C LEU A 419 -1.78 -27.39 15.24
N THR A 420 -0.62 -27.11 15.84
CA THR A 420 -0.48 -26.18 16.96
C THR A 420 -0.42 -24.73 16.48
N THR A 421 0.38 -24.41 15.46
CA THR A 421 0.50 -23.03 14.95
C THR A 421 -0.77 -22.56 14.25
N GLN A 422 -1.55 -23.51 13.71
CA GLN A 422 -2.73 -23.25 12.90
C GLN A 422 -2.43 -22.39 11.65
N ARG A 423 -1.21 -22.52 11.12
CA ARG A 423 -0.74 -21.93 9.87
C ARG A 423 -0.13 -23.03 8.97
N PRO A 424 -0.57 -23.15 7.71
CA PRO A 424 -0.11 -24.20 6.81
C PRO A 424 1.17 -23.78 6.09
N VAL A 425 2.26 -23.59 6.85
CA VAL A 425 3.52 -23.04 6.32
C VAL A 425 4.73 -23.73 6.95
N GLU A 426 5.73 -24.01 6.10
CA GLU A 426 7.09 -24.35 6.49
C GLU A 426 8.08 -23.46 5.73
N ILE A 427 9.02 -22.84 6.46
CA ILE A 427 10.08 -22.03 5.86
C ILE A 427 11.41 -22.76 6.06
N LEU A 428 12.03 -23.17 4.95
CA LEU A 428 13.29 -23.90 4.95
C LEU A 428 14.39 -23.04 4.31
N GLN A 429 15.53 -22.92 5.00
CA GLN A 429 16.69 -22.18 4.49
C GLN A 429 17.98 -22.98 4.55
N TRP A 430 18.77 -22.91 3.47
CA TRP A 430 20.08 -23.55 3.40
C TRP A 430 21.05 -22.77 2.51
N GLU A 431 22.27 -22.52 3.00
CA GLU A 431 23.31 -21.82 2.26
C GLU A 431 24.27 -22.80 1.55
N ASN A 432 24.42 -22.64 0.23
CA ASN A 432 25.48 -23.29 -0.51
C ASN A 432 26.82 -22.61 -0.23
N LYS A 433 27.50 -23.06 0.82
CA LYS A 433 28.82 -22.55 1.22
C LYS A 433 29.98 -23.00 0.32
N SER A 434 29.70 -23.77 -0.73
CA SER A 434 30.73 -24.24 -1.65
C SER A 434 31.06 -23.17 -2.71
N THR A 435 32.17 -23.36 -3.42
CA THR A 435 32.59 -22.48 -4.51
C THR A 435 32.05 -22.91 -5.87
N SER A 436 31.14 -23.90 -5.91
CA SER A 436 30.49 -24.40 -7.11
C SER A 436 28.98 -24.47 -6.90
N GLU A 437 28.23 -24.67 -7.98
CA GLU A 437 26.82 -25.04 -7.85
C GLU A 437 26.68 -26.33 -7.05
N ALA A 438 25.59 -26.43 -6.29
CA ALA A 438 25.24 -27.60 -5.51
C ALA A 438 23.82 -28.06 -5.88
N GLU A 439 23.70 -29.34 -6.21
CA GLU A 439 22.39 -29.99 -6.34
C GLU A 439 21.93 -30.49 -4.97
N VAL A 440 20.69 -30.18 -4.63
CA VAL A 440 20.02 -30.57 -3.39
C VAL A 440 18.64 -31.15 -3.72
N GLN A 441 18.13 -31.98 -2.81
CA GLN A 441 16.86 -32.69 -2.99
C GLN A 441 15.88 -32.24 -1.90
N LEU A 442 14.82 -31.55 -2.29
CA LEU A 442 13.71 -31.21 -1.39
C LEU A 442 12.81 -32.44 -1.22
N VAL A 443 12.40 -32.70 0.02
CA VAL A 443 11.48 -33.77 0.39
C VAL A 443 10.41 -33.18 1.28
N ILE A 444 9.14 -33.45 0.96
CA ILE A 444 8.00 -33.00 1.77
C ILE A 444 7.32 -34.23 2.36
N ASN A 445 7.31 -34.35 3.68
CA ASN A 445 6.66 -35.44 4.40
C ASN A 445 5.35 -34.99 5.01
N ARG A 446 4.29 -35.77 4.84
CA ARG A 446 3.04 -35.60 5.56
C ARG A 446 3.10 -36.35 6.88
N VAL A 447 3.31 -35.61 7.97
CA VAL A 447 3.35 -36.15 9.34
C VAL A 447 1.96 -36.63 9.73
N SER A 448 0.92 -35.85 9.45
CA SER A 448 -0.48 -36.23 9.70
C SER A 448 -1.46 -35.41 8.86
N GLY A 449 -2.73 -35.83 8.81
CA GLY A 449 -3.82 -35.06 8.19
C GLY A 449 -4.19 -35.47 6.76
N GLY A 450 -4.69 -34.51 5.98
CA GLY A 450 -5.27 -34.70 4.65
C GLY A 450 -4.26 -34.65 3.50
N THR A 451 -4.75 -34.55 2.28
CA THR A 451 -3.92 -34.45 1.06
C THR A 451 -4.23 -33.15 0.29
N PRO A 452 -3.95 -31.97 0.87
CA PRO A 452 -4.28 -30.68 0.29
C PRO A 452 -3.45 -30.37 -0.97
N PRO A 453 -3.87 -29.43 -1.84
CA PRO A 453 -2.97 -28.75 -2.77
C PRO A 453 -1.73 -28.22 -2.03
N VAL A 454 -0.57 -28.32 -2.67
CA VAL A 454 0.73 -27.93 -2.08
C VAL A 454 1.45 -27.03 -3.07
N LYS A 455 2.01 -25.93 -2.59
CA LYS A 455 2.83 -25.01 -3.38
C LYS A 455 4.06 -24.61 -2.59
N PHE A 456 5.20 -24.49 -3.24
CA PHE A 456 6.32 -23.74 -2.70
C PHE A 456 6.80 -22.66 -3.66
N ILE A 457 7.32 -21.57 -3.09
CA ILE A 457 7.98 -20.48 -3.81
C ILE A 457 9.46 -20.44 -3.36
N LEU A 458 10.35 -20.20 -4.32
CA LEU A 458 11.78 -19.99 -4.10
C LEU A 458 12.04 -18.47 -3.95
N LEU A 459 12.26 -18.02 -2.72
CA LEU A 459 12.40 -16.60 -2.39
C LEU A 459 13.86 -16.15 -2.52
N GLU A 460 14.31 -16.02 -3.76
CA GLU A 460 15.72 -15.87 -4.14
C GLU A 460 16.10 -14.45 -4.57
N ASN A 461 15.14 -13.51 -4.64
CA ASN A 461 15.37 -12.15 -5.16
C ASN A 461 16.10 -12.16 -6.53
N GLY A 462 15.57 -12.94 -7.47
CA GLY A 462 15.94 -12.91 -8.89
C GLY A 462 17.17 -13.72 -9.27
N ARG A 463 17.88 -14.32 -8.32
CA ARG A 463 19.05 -15.18 -8.60
C ARG A 463 19.41 -16.08 -7.42
N GLY A 464 19.97 -17.25 -7.69
CA GLY A 464 20.47 -18.17 -6.65
C GLY A 464 20.12 -19.62 -6.92
N VAL A 465 19.08 -19.84 -7.72
CA VAL A 465 18.70 -21.15 -8.25
C VAL A 465 18.73 -21.07 -9.77
N SER A 466 19.50 -21.98 -10.39
CA SER A 466 19.70 -22.03 -11.85
C SER A 466 18.87 -23.12 -12.53
N LYS A 467 18.35 -24.09 -11.76
CA LYS A 467 17.59 -25.23 -12.29
C LYS A 467 16.71 -25.88 -11.21
N ILE A 468 15.52 -26.32 -11.63
CA ILE A 468 14.67 -27.25 -10.89
C ILE A 468 14.38 -28.49 -11.74
N GLU A 469 14.09 -29.63 -11.10
CA GLU A 469 13.83 -30.90 -11.76
C GLU A 469 12.58 -30.87 -12.66
N TYR A 470 11.47 -30.34 -12.15
CA TYR A 470 10.21 -30.20 -12.86
C TYR A 470 10.00 -28.75 -13.30
N SER A 471 10.70 -28.32 -14.35
CA SER A 471 10.69 -26.92 -14.83
C SER A 471 9.52 -26.55 -15.76
N HIS A 472 8.57 -27.48 -15.96
CA HIS A 472 7.41 -27.26 -16.83
C HIS A 472 6.11 -27.75 -16.19
N SER A 473 5.04 -26.98 -16.38
CA SER A 473 3.69 -27.42 -16.00
C SER A 473 3.28 -28.67 -16.76
N SER A 474 2.92 -29.71 -16.03
CA SER A 474 2.52 -31.00 -16.61
C SER A 474 1.65 -31.80 -15.65
N GLY A 475 0.70 -32.58 -16.19
CA GLY A 475 -0.19 -33.44 -15.40
C GLY A 475 -1.01 -32.72 -14.30
N GLY A 476 -1.24 -31.41 -14.45
CA GLY A 476 -1.93 -30.57 -13.48
C GLY A 476 -1.00 -29.78 -12.57
N ASP A 477 0.30 -30.07 -12.54
CA ASP A 477 1.25 -29.27 -11.78
C ASP A 477 1.53 -27.95 -12.49
N ILE A 478 1.69 -26.88 -11.71
CA ILE A 478 1.91 -25.51 -12.16
C ILE A 478 3.30 -25.06 -11.73
N VAL A 479 4.02 -24.34 -12.60
CA VAL A 479 5.40 -23.91 -12.37
C VAL A 479 5.53 -22.43 -12.73
N GLY A 480 6.14 -21.63 -11.86
CA GLY A 480 6.52 -20.24 -12.14
C GLY A 480 5.81 -19.13 -11.36
N PRO A 481 4.49 -19.18 -11.05
CA PRO A 481 3.82 -18.09 -10.34
C PRO A 481 4.37 -17.83 -8.93
N ALA A 482 4.89 -16.63 -8.69
CA ALA A 482 5.59 -16.22 -7.48
C ALA A 482 5.04 -14.94 -6.82
N VAL A 483 3.96 -14.34 -7.34
CA VAL A 483 3.21 -13.32 -6.58
C VAL A 483 2.39 -14.03 -5.49
N TYR A 484 2.40 -13.52 -4.25
CA TYR A 484 1.68 -14.08 -3.11
C TYR A 484 1.33 -13.01 -2.06
N GLY A 485 0.65 -13.41 -0.98
CA GLY A 485 0.32 -12.54 0.14
C GLY A 485 -0.55 -11.35 -0.28
N HIS A 486 -0.37 -10.21 0.37
CA HIS A 486 -1.14 -8.99 0.06
C HIS A 486 -0.89 -8.44 -1.35
N ALA A 487 0.26 -8.70 -2.00
CA ALA A 487 0.45 -8.40 -3.42
C ALA A 487 -0.42 -9.25 -4.36
N GLY A 488 -0.84 -10.43 -3.88
CA GLY A 488 -1.82 -11.28 -4.55
C GLY A 488 -3.28 -10.88 -4.33
N ALA A 489 -3.56 -9.96 -3.40
CA ALA A 489 -4.92 -9.57 -3.05
C ALA A 489 -5.62 -8.82 -4.19
N ALA A 490 -6.93 -9.02 -4.33
CA ALA A 490 -7.70 -8.38 -5.40
C ALA A 490 -7.81 -6.86 -5.24
N ALA A 491 -7.72 -6.34 -4.00
CA ALA A 491 -7.80 -4.91 -3.73
C ALA A 491 -6.48 -4.15 -3.91
N ALA A 492 -5.34 -4.86 -3.90
CA ALA A 492 -4.02 -4.27 -4.13
C ALA A 492 -3.75 -4.11 -5.63
N ILE A 493 -3.06 -3.04 -6.03
CA ILE A 493 -2.49 -2.89 -7.37
C ILE A 493 -1.02 -3.30 -7.27
N ALA A 494 -0.65 -4.47 -7.83
CA ALA A 494 0.71 -5.01 -7.79
C ALA A 494 1.50 -4.61 -9.03
N LEU A 495 2.76 -4.20 -8.83
CA LEU A 495 3.61 -3.62 -9.87
C LEU A 495 4.75 -4.55 -10.28
N GLY A 496 4.77 -4.90 -11.56
CA GLY A 496 5.96 -5.46 -12.20
C GLY A 496 7.02 -4.40 -12.52
N ALA A 497 8.26 -4.84 -12.72
CA ALA A 497 9.42 -3.96 -12.96
C ALA A 497 9.82 -3.94 -14.44
N VAL A 498 9.91 -2.74 -15.04
CA VAL A 498 10.41 -2.55 -16.41
C VAL A 498 11.70 -1.75 -16.39
N ASN A 499 12.73 -2.30 -17.00
CA ASN A 499 14.04 -1.66 -17.06
C ASN A 499 13.95 -0.26 -17.69
N TYR A 500 14.43 0.77 -17.00
CA TYR A 500 14.39 2.15 -17.51
C TYR A 500 15.06 2.34 -18.89
N LYS A 501 16.04 1.51 -19.23
CA LYS A 501 16.90 1.68 -20.42
C LYS A 501 16.45 0.86 -21.60
N SER A 502 16.21 -0.44 -21.42
CA SER A 502 15.77 -1.33 -22.51
C SER A 502 14.26 -1.27 -22.75
N GLY A 503 13.48 -0.84 -21.75
CA GLY A 503 12.03 -0.88 -21.77
C GLY A 503 11.46 -2.31 -21.72
N THR A 504 12.28 -3.32 -21.41
CA THR A 504 11.86 -4.71 -21.27
C THR A 504 11.50 -5.03 -19.82
N LEU A 505 10.62 -6.00 -19.62
CA LEU A 505 10.33 -6.53 -18.28
C LEU A 505 11.60 -7.08 -17.64
N GLU A 506 11.82 -6.76 -16.38
CA GLU A 506 12.93 -7.29 -15.59
C GLU A 506 12.73 -8.79 -15.33
N PRO A 507 13.78 -9.63 -15.50
CA PRO A 507 13.63 -11.07 -15.39
C PRO A 507 13.26 -11.52 -13.98
N TYR A 508 13.63 -10.75 -12.96
CA TYR A 508 13.31 -11.04 -11.56
C TYR A 508 11.87 -10.67 -11.19
N SER A 509 11.16 -9.88 -12.01
CA SER A 509 9.79 -9.42 -11.71
C SER A 509 8.84 -10.62 -11.54
N SER A 510 8.32 -10.80 -10.33
CA SER A 510 7.40 -11.88 -9.98
C SER A 510 6.15 -11.90 -10.85
N ARG A 511 5.61 -13.11 -11.06
CA ARG A 511 4.50 -13.38 -11.98
C ARG A 511 3.36 -14.07 -11.26
N GLY A 512 2.14 -13.78 -11.67
CA GLY A 512 0.95 -14.54 -11.26
C GLY A 512 0.63 -15.69 -12.23
N PRO A 513 -0.61 -16.21 -12.19
CA PRO A 513 -1.71 -15.78 -11.33
C PRO A 513 -1.54 -16.20 -9.86
N VAL A 514 -2.38 -15.65 -9.00
CA VAL A 514 -2.55 -16.09 -7.60
C VAL A 514 -3.84 -16.90 -7.48
N THR A 515 -3.82 -17.97 -6.69
CA THR A 515 -4.95 -18.91 -6.56
C THR A 515 -5.45 -18.91 -5.12
N HIS A 516 -6.68 -18.42 -4.87
CA HIS A 516 -7.31 -18.50 -3.55
C HIS A 516 -8.39 -19.59 -3.50
N TYR A 517 -8.28 -20.46 -2.50
CA TYR A 517 -9.27 -21.49 -2.18
C TYR A 517 -10.21 -21.07 -1.05
N PHE A 518 -9.79 -20.10 -0.22
CA PHE A 518 -10.55 -19.64 0.95
C PHE A 518 -10.71 -18.13 0.95
N GLY A 519 -11.75 -17.66 1.65
CA GLY A 519 -11.91 -16.22 1.92
C GLY A 519 -10.83 -15.67 2.86
N PRO A 520 -10.85 -14.35 3.13
CA PRO A 520 -9.86 -13.70 3.99
C PRO A 520 -9.87 -14.24 5.43
N VAL A 521 -8.71 -14.19 6.10
CA VAL A 521 -8.59 -14.47 7.54
C VAL A 521 -9.48 -13.53 8.34
N LYS A 522 -10.35 -14.06 9.22
CA LYS A 522 -11.23 -13.27 10.09
C LYS A 522 -11.09 -13.69 11.55
N GLY A 523 -10.23 -12.96 12.29
CA GLY A 523 -9.94 -13.29 13.68
C GLY A 523 -9.27 -14.66 13.79
N THR A 524 -9.76 -15.53 14.67
CA THR A 524 -9.18 -16.87 14.91
C THR A 524 -10.08 -18.00 14.42
N ALA A 525 -10.96 -17.73 13.46
CA ALA A 525 -11.84 -18.72 12.87
C ALA A 525 -11.31 -19.14 11.50
N PRO A 526 -11.40 -20.43 11.12
CA PRO A 526 -11.11 -20.86 9.76
C PRO A 526 -11.92 -20.05 8.75
N ALA A 527 -11.26 -19.57 7.70
CA ALA A 527 -11.94 -18.97 6.57
C ALA A 527 -12.79 -20.01 5.85
N ALA A 528 -13.94 -19.58 5.32
CA ALA A 528 -14.80 -20.43 4.52
C ALA A 528 -14.13 -20.71 3.16
N ARG A 529 -14.37 -21.92 2.64
CA ARG A 529 -13.98 -22.27 1.27
C ARG A 529 -14.79 -21.43 0.27
N LEU A 530 -14.13 -21.00 -0.80
CA LEU A 530 -14.79 -20.28 -1.88
C LEU A 530 -15.64 -21.24 -2.72
N ALA A 531 -16.81 -20.77 -3.16
CA ALA A 531 -17.71 -21.50 -4.06
C ALA A 531 -17.03 -21.82 -5.39
N THR A 532 -16.18 -20.91 -5.85
CA THR A 532 -15.30 -21.09 -7.00
C THR A 532 -13.91 -20.67 -6.58
N VAL A 533 -12.90 -21.47 -6.94
CA VAL A 533 -11.50 -21.10 -6.76
C VAL A 533 -11.25 -19.78 -7.47
N ALA A 534 -10.74 -18.78 -6.74
CA ALA A 534 -10.45 -17.48 -7.31
C ALA A 534 -9.03 -17.51 -7.91
N VAL A 535 -8.94 -17.30 -9.23
CA VAL A 535 -7.66 -17.15 -9.94
C VAL A 535 -7.50 -15.68 -10.29
N ILE A 536 -6.61 -15.00 -9.58
CA ILE A 536 -6.43 -13.55 -9.63
C ILE A 536 -5.23 -13.25 -10.54
N PRO A 537 -5.42 -12.53 -11.66
CA PRO A 537 -4.31 -12.15 -12.52
C PRO A 537 -3.44 -11.10 -11.82
N LYS A 538 -2.14 -11.37 -11.73
CA LYS A 538 -1.11 -10.47 -11.20
C LYS A 538 0.19 -10.60 -12.01
N PRO A 539 1.08 -9.58 -12.02
CA PRO A 539 0.83 -8.22 -11.54
C PRO A 539 -0.27 -7.52 -12.36
N ASP A 540 -0.81 -6.41 -11.87
CA ASP A 540 -1.89 -5.69 -12.56
C ASP A 540 -1.32 -4.85 -13.70
N VAL A 541 -0.22 -4.15 -13.46
CA VAL A 541 0.53 -3.32 -14.41
C VAL A 541 2.03 -3.35 -14.07
N ALA A 542 2.86 -2.73 -14.89
CA ALA A 542 4.29 -2.58 -14.65
C ALA A 542 4.72 -1.11 -14.71
N ALA A 543 5.78 -0.78 -14.00
CA ALA A 543 6.32 0.59 -13.93
C ALA A 543 7.86 0.57 -13.96
N THR A 544 8.44 1.78 -13.98
CA THR A 544 9.88 1.97 -14.16
C THR A 544 10.69 1.44 -13.00
N ASP A 545 11.70 0.65 -13.34
CA ASP A 545 12.71 0.14 -12.45
C ASP A 545 14.08 0.82 -12.66
N CYS A 546 14.96 0.73 -11.65
CA CYS A 546 16.35 1.18 -11.66
C CYS A 546 16.49 2.70 -11.80
N GLY A 547 15.53 3.43 -11.23
CA GLY A 547 15.50 4.89 -11.17
C GLY A 547 16.62 5.47 -10.33
N ARG A 548 17.11 6.65 -10.71
CA ARG A 548 18.10 7.39 -9.93
C ARG A 548 17.52 7.93 -8.63
N THR A 549 18.35 7.89 -7.58
CA THR A 549 18.11 8.54 -6.29
C THR A 549 19.39 9.27 -5.86
N THR A 550 19.37 9.98 -4.73
CA THR A 550 20.58 10.69 -4.27
C THR A 550 21.57 9.81 -3.50
N PHE A 551 21.14 8.66 -2.97
CA PHE A 551 21.97 7.87 -2.05
C PHE A 551 21.72 6.36 -2.05
N PHE A 552 20.61 5.86 -2.61
CA PHE A 552 20.23 4.46 -2.48
C PHE A 552 20.76 3.63 -3.64
N SER A 553 21.36 2.49 -3.32
CA SER A 553 21.89 1.56 -4.30
C SER A 553 21.88 0.14 -3.77
N GLU A 554 21.28 -0.80 -4.47
CA GLU A 554 21.53 -2.22 -4.23
C GLU A 554 22.82 -2.67 -4.91
N GLU A 555 23.54 -3.63 -4.33
CA GLU A 555 24.75 -4.21 -4.93
C GLU A 555 24.49 -5.64 -5.42
N PRO A 556 24.91 -6.01 -6.65
CA PRO A 556 25.68 -5.19 -7.58
C PRO A 556 24.81 -4.17 -8.34
N GLN A 557 25.29 -2.92 -8.44
CA GLN A 557 24.63 -1.91 -9.27
C GLN A 557 24.56 -2.34 -10.76
N PRO A 558 23.45 -2.07 -11.46
CA PRO A 558 23.33 -2.37 -12.89
C PRO A 558 24.38 -1.64 -13.73
N THR A 559 24.76 -0.44 -13.28
CA THR A 559 25.78 0.40 -13.89
C THR A 559 26.77 0.83 -12.83
N LYS A 560 28.06 0.51 -13.01
CA LYS A 560 29.16 1.00 -12.14
C LYS A 560 29.53 2.46 -12.45
N GLU A 561 28.53 3.30 -12.66
CA GLU A 561 28.71 4.73 -12.92
C GLU A 561 29.13 5.44 -11.63
N PRO A 562 30.34 6.04 -11.57
CA PRO A 562 30.81 6.69 -10.35
C PRO A 562 29.88 7.84 -9.94
N GLY A 563 29.42 7.82 -8.68
CA GLY A 563 28.57 8.87 -8.13
C GLY A 563 27.10 8.81 -8.54
N VAL A 564 26.68 7.77 -9.25
CA VAL A 564 25.27 7.51 -9.57
C VAL A 564 24.73 6.46 -8.60
N TRP A 565 23.54 6.72 -8.07
CA TRP A 565 22.83 5.83 -7.15
C TRP A 565 21.53 5.40 -7.82
N ARG A 566 21.33 4.09 -8.00
CA ARG A 566 20.14 3.53 -8.63
C ARG A 566 19.42 2.60 -7.68
N PHE A 567 18.12 2.85 -7.53
CA PHE A 567 17.19 1.99 -6.82
C PHE A 567 16.50 1.07 -7.82
N CYS A 568 16.74 -0.23 -7.70
CA CYS A 568 16.20 -1.26 -8.57
C CYS A 568 15.26 -2.20 -7.80
N GLY A 569 14.47 -2.98 -8.51
CA GLY A 569 13.44 -3.85 -7.99
C GLY A 569 12.03 -3.41 -8.37
N THR A 570 11.07 -4.31 -8.19
CA THR A 570 9.65 -3.93 -8.12
C THR A 570 9.39 -2.89 -7.03
N SER A 571 10.26 -2.82 -6.00
CA SER A 571 10.34 -1.76 -5.00
C SER A 571 10.57 -0.36 -5.57
N ALA A 572 11.26 -0.22 -6.71
CA ALA A 572 11.40 1.04 -7.43
C ALA A 572 10.22 1.30 -8.38
N ALA A 573 9.61 0.26 -8.94
CA ALA A 573 8.43 0.37 -9.82
C ALA A 573 7.18 0.86 -9.06
N ALA A 574 6.93 0.33 -7.86
CA ALA A 574 5.79 0.68 -7.02
C ALA A 574 5.66 2.19 -6.72
N PRO A 575 6.69 2.92 -6.23
CA PRO A 575 6.59 4.35 -5.94
C PRO A 575 6.43 5.22 -7.20
N HIS A 576 6.96 4.79 -8.36
CA HIS A 576 6.67 5.50 -9.62
C HIS A 576 5.18 5.44 -9.96
N ALA A 577 4.57 4.26 -9.84
CA ALA A 577 3.14 4.08 -10.05
C ALA A 577 2.30 4.86 -9.02
N ALA A 578 2.74 4.89 -7.75
CA ALA A 578 2.07 5.64 -6.69
C ALA A 578 2.07 7.15 -6.95
N GLY A 579 3.16 7.70 -7.49
CA GLY A 579 3.20 9.08 -7.96
C GLY A 579 2.18 9.35 -9.06
N VAL A 580 2.07 8.47 -10.07
CA VAL A 580 1.06 8.59 -11.13
C VAL A 580 -0.36 8.49 -10.56
N ALA A 581 -0.60 7.59 -9.61
CA ALA A 581 -1.88 7.46 -8.91
C ALA A 581 -2.27 8.77 -8.20
N ALA A 582 -1.33 9.45 -7.53
CA ALA A 582 -1.59 10.76 -6.93
C ALA A 582 -1.98 11.82 -7.98
N LEU A 583 -1.33 11.81 -9.16
CA LEU A 583 -1.74 12.69 -10.26
C LEU A 583 -3.15 12.37 -10.77
N MET A 584 -3.51 11.09 -10.87
CA MET A 584 -4.86 10.65 -11.27
C MET A 584 -5.92 11.06 -10.25
N MET A 585 -5.63 10.93 -8.96
CA MET A 585 -6.54 11.36 -7.89
C MET A 585 -6.75 12.88 -7.94
N GLN A 586 -5.68 13.67 -8.16
CA GLN A 586 -5.80 15.12 -8.38
C GLN A 586 -6.65 15.45 -9.63
N ALA A 587 -6.54 14.65 -10.70
CA ALA A 587 -7.37 14.79 -11.91
C ALA A 587 -8.85 14.41 -11.69
N GLY A 588 -9.13 13.71 -10.58
CA GLY A 588 -10.48 13.40 -10.10
C GLY A 588 -10.82 11.91 -10.11
N ALA A 589 -9.84 11.00 -10.15
CA ALA A 589 -10.11 9.64 -9.70
C ALA A 589 -10.57 9.70 -8.22
N GLU A 590 -11.65 8.99 -7.88
CA GLU A 590 -12.30 9.05 -6.56
C GLU A 590 -12.04 7.78 -5.74
N CYS A 591 -11.46 6.74 -6.34
CA CYS A 591 -11.23 5.45 -5.69
C CYS A 591 -10.18 4.59 -6.41
N SER A 592 -9.65 3.60 -5.69
CA SER A 592 -8.66 2.64 -6.20
C SER A 592 -9.08 1.98 -7.52
N ALA A 593 -10.35 1.58 -7.67
CA ALA A 593 -10.83 0.92 -8.88
C ALA A 593 -10.77 1.81 -10.14
N GLN A 594 -10.99 3.12 -10.00
CA GLN A 594 -10.83 4.05 -11.11
C GLN A 594 -9.35 4.24 -11.47
N VAL A 595 -8.48 4.27 -10.46
CA VAL A 595 -7.02 4.31 -10.68
C VAL A 595 -6.55 3.05 -11.40
N ALA A 596 -6.81 1.86 -10.85
CA ALA A 596 -6.46 0.57 -11.47
C ALA A 596 -6.94 0.48 -12.93
N SER A 597 -8.23 0.74 -13.16
CA SER A 597 -8.80 0.69 -14.52
C SER A 597 -8.22 1.74 -15.48
N GLY A 598 -7.82 2.90 -14.96
CA GLY A 598 -7.12 3.92 -15.74
C GLY A 598 -5.73 3.43 -16.15
N LEU A 599 -4.93 2.96 -15.18
CA LEU A 599 -3.59 2.43 -15.42
C LEU A 599 -3.60 1.25 -16.39
N GLU A 600 -4.49 0.27 -16.19
CA GLU A 600 -4.56 -0.94 -17.01
C GLU A 600 -4.97 -0.66 -18.46
N ARG A 601 -6.01 0.15 -18.68
CA ARG A 601 -6.56 0.36 -20.04
C ARG A 601 -5.67 1.21 -20.91
N THR A 602 -4.79 2.01 -20.31
CA THR A 602 -3.88 2.91 -21.04
C THR A 602 -2.44 2.44 -21.01
N ALA A 603 -2.16 1.31 -20.36
CA ALA A 603 -0.84 0.72 -20.34
C ALA A 603 -0.33 0.41 -21.76
N LEU A 604 0.96 0.65 -21.97
CA LEU A 604 1.64 0.34 -23.22
C LEU A 604 2.17 -1.10 -23.18
N PRO A 605 2.12 -1.86 -24.29
CA PRO A 605 2.71 -3.18 -24.35
C PRO A 605 4.21 -3.17 -24.03
N VAL A 606 4.66 -4.10 -23.18
CA VAL A 606 6.09 -4.29 -22.87
C VAL A 606 6.72 -5.22 -23.92
N PRO A 607 7.78 -4.81 -24.61
CA PRO A 607 8.46 -5.65 -25.62
C PRO A 607 8.92 -6.99 -25.06
N GLY A 608 8.72 -8.07 -25.84
CA GLY A 608 9.24 -9.40 -25.52
C GLY A 608 8.48 -10.16 -24.43
N VAL A 609 7.36 -9.62 -23.94
CA VAL A 609 6.54 -10.25 -22.90
C VAL A 609 5.42 -11.08 -23.54
N LEU A 610 5.29 -12.34 -23.12
CA LEU A 610 4.16 -13.21 -23.44
C LEU A 610 3.22 -13.32 -22.23
N GLY A 611 1.91 -13.39 -22.48
CA GLY A 611 0.90 -13.56 -21.43
C GLY A 611 0.79 -12.35 -20.49
N ASN A 612 0.47 -12.62 -19.22
CA ASN A 612 0.22 -11.61 -18.18
C ASN A 612 1.45 -11.25 -17.34
N ALA A 613 2.67 -11.58 -17.79
CA ALA A 613 3.88 -11.38 -16.97
C ALA A 613 4.19 -9.90 -16.65
N ALA A 614 3.68 -8.95 -17.45
CA ALA A 614 3.75 -7.51 -17.17
C ALA A 614 2.37 -6.91 -16.79
N GLY A 615 1.39 -7.76 -16.42
CA GLY A 615 0.00 -7.34 -16.27
C GLY A 615 -0.57 -6.79 -17.57
N ALA A 616 -1.26 -5.65 -17.50
CA ALA A 616 -1.75 -4.94 -18.68
C ALA A 616 -0.65 -4.22 -19.49
N GLY A 617 0.55 -4.06 -18.92
CA GLY A 617 1.71 -3.42 -19.58
C GLY A 617 2.34 -2.31 -18.75
N LEU A 618 3.19 -1.51 -19.39
CA LEU A 618 3.89 -0.36 -18.80
C LEU A 618 2.92 0.81 -18.62
N ILE A 619 2.87 1.41 -17.43
CA ILE A 619 2.06 2.60 -17.16
C ILE A 619 2.40 3.74 -18.13
N GLU A 620 1.35 4.38 -18.65
CA GLU A 620 1.43 5.61 -19.43
C GLU A 620 0.65 6.70 -18.69
N ALA A 621 1.36 7.62 -18.04
CA ALA A 621 0.78 8.58 -17.11
C ALA A 621 -0.17 9.57 -17.78
N LYS A 622 0.10 9.97 -19.03
CA LYS A 622 -0.75 10.91 -19.76
C LYS A 622 -2.10 10.28 -20.09
N GLY A 623 -2.10 9.07 -20.64
CA GLY A 623 -3.28 8.28 -20.92
C GLY A 623 -4.06 7.98 -19.64
N ALA A 624 -3.36 7.65 -18.55
CA ALA A 624 -4.00 7.40 -17.26
C ALA A 624 -4.74 8.65 -16.73
N LEU A 625 -4.15 9.84 -16.88
CA LEU A 625 -4.79 11.11 -16.53
C LEU A 625 -5.95 11.46 -17.47
N GLU A 626 -5.83 11.20 -18.77
CA GLU A 626 -6.95 11.31 -19.73
C GLU A 626 -8.12 10.41 -19.31
N ALA A 627 -7.83 9.18 -18.88
CA ALA A 627 -8.83 8.24 -18.39
C ALA A 627 -9.49 8.71 -17.08
N ALA A 628 -8.73 9.33 -16.17
CA ALA A 628 -9.27 9.92 -14.94
C ALA A 628 -10.18 11.12 -15.22
N LEU A 629 -9.87 11.91 -16.26
CA LEU A 629 -10.68 13.07 -16.69
C LEU A 629 -11.91 12.69 -17.52
N ALA A 630 -11.95 11.49 -18.11
CA ALA A 630 -12.99 11.07 -19.03
C ALA A 630 -14.41 11.14 -18.44
N THR A 631 -15.41 11.41 -19.29
CA THR A 631 -16.83 11.39 -18.92
C THR A 631 -17.63 10.51 -19.88
N PRO A 632 -18.53 9.63 -19.40
CA PRO A 632 -18.80 9.31 -17.98
C PRO A 632 -17.66 8.49 -17.34
N ARG A 633 -17.42 8.69 -16.04
CA ARG A 633 -16.42 7.93 -15.27
C ARG A 633 -16.95 6.55 -14.87
N PRO A 634 -16.09 5.51 -14.80
CA PRO A 634 -16.45 4.26 -14.16
C PRO A 634 -16.94 4.52 -12.73
N LYS A 635 -18.01 3.85 -12.31
CA LYS A 635 -18.51 4.03 -10.93
C LYS A 635 -17.52 3.41 -9.95
N CYS A 636 -17.25 4.11 -8.86
CA CYS A 636 -16.55 3.52 -7.75
C CYS A 636 -17.40 2.39 -7.14
N PRO A 637 -16.84 1.18 -6.97
CA PRO A 637 -17.53 0.12 -6.26
C PRO A 637 -17.79 0.58 -4.83
N VAL A 638 -19.04 0.48 -4.39
CA VAL A 638 -19.48 0.86 -3.03
C VAL A 638 -19.39 -0.32 -2.05
N THR A 639 -19.02 -1.50 -2.54
CA THR A 639 -18.86 -2.74 -1.79
C THR A 639 -17.46 -3.29 -2.01
N PRO A 640 -16.78 -3.81 -0.96
CA PRO A 640 -15.53 -4.53 -1.09
C PRO A 640 -15.62 -5.66 -2.12
N VAL A 641 -14.48 -6.14 -2.61
CA VAL A 641 -14.43 -7.37 -3.41
C VAL A 641 -14.98 -8.50 -2.54
N GLU A 642 -16.17 -8.98 -2.84
CA GLU A 642 -16.78 -10.12 -2.15
C GLU A 642 -16.41 -11.40 -2.88
N TYR A 643 -15.71 -12.28 -2.17
CA TYR A 643 -15.52 -13.65 -2.62
C TYR A 643 -16.79 -14.44 -2.35
N GLU A 644 -17.37 -15.07 -3.39
CA GLU A 644 -18.47 -16.01 -3.22
C GLU A 644 -17.96 -17.23 -2.44
N VAL A 645 -18.48 -17.42 -1.23
CA VAL A 645 -18.18 -18.59 -0.38
C VAL A 645 -19.19 -19.70 -0.64
N GLU A 646 -18.78 -20.96 -0.53
CA GLU A 646 -19.71 -22.09 -0.61
C GLU A 646 -20.81 -21.91 0.44
N ASP A 647 -22.06 -21.79 -0.02
CA ASP A 647 -23.21 -21.96 0.88
C ASP A 647 -23.20 -23.43 1.30
N PRO A 648 -23.11 -23.77 2.60
CA PRO A 648 -23.03 -25.15 3.06
C PRO A 648 -24.24 -26.04 2.67
N GLU A 649 -25.23 -25.53 1.93
CA GLU A 649 -26.42 -26.24 1.45
C GLU A 649 -26.41 -26.69 -0.03
N THR A 650 -25.41 -26.37 -0.87
CA THR A 650 -25.52 -26.52 -2.36
C THR A 650 -24.85 -27.72 -3.03
N GLU A 651 -24.31 -28.72 -2.32
CA GLU A 651 -23.90 -29.99 -2.97
C GLU A 651 -25.05 -31.01 -3.08
N LYS A 652 -25.70 -31.00 -4.27
CA LYS A 652 -26.40 -32.09 -5.00
C LYS A 652 -27.80 -31.72 -5.51
N ARG A 653 -27.87 -31.12 -6.71
CA ARG A 653 -29.00 -31.35 -7.62
C ARG A 653 -28.68 -31.00 -9.07
N GLU A 654 -28.05 -31.91 -9.81
CA GLU A 654 -28.16 -31.91 -11.27
C GLU A 654 -29.39 -32.73 -11.68
N THR A 655 -30.22 -32.20 -12.58
CA THR A 655 -31.32 -32.94 -13.24
C THR A 655 -31.52 -32.42 -14.65
N PRO A 656 -31.70 -33.30 -15.65
CA PRO A 656 -32.60 -32.97 -16.77
C PRO A 656 -33.50 -34.18 -17.18
N PRO A 657 -34.53 -34.02 -18.04
CA PRO A 657 -35.70 -33.14 -17.93
C PRO A 657 -37.06 -33.88 -18.08
N ALA A 658 -38.14 -33.13 -17.84
CA ALA A 658 -39.60 -33.45 -17.73
C ALA A 658 -40.26 -34.00 -19.03
N PRO A 659 -41.55 -34.45 -19.11
CA PRO A 659 -42.78 -33.97 -18.40
C PRO A 659 -43.78 -35.11 -18.01
N GLU A 660 -44.95 -34.97 -17.36
CA GLU A 660 -45.99 -33.94 -17.25
C GLU A 660 -46.62 -33.91 -15.82
N THR A 661 -47.22 -32.77 -15.47
CA THR A 661 -47.86 -32.37 -14.19
C THR A 661 -48.98 -33.32 -13.70
N PRO A 662 -49.21 -33.52 -12.37
CA PRO A 662 -49.96 -32.51 -11.57
C PRO A 662 -49.76 -32.46 -10.03
N VAL A 663 -50.02 -31.25 -9.48
CA VAL A 663 -50.44 -30.88 -8.10
C VAL A 663 -49.43 -31.05 -6.94
N PRO A 664 -49.25 -30.02 -6.08
CA PRO A 664 -48.19 -29.99 -5.07
C PRO A 664 -48.57 -30.74 -3.78
N PRO A 665 -47.59 -31.35 -3.08
CA PRO A 665 -47.69 -31.57 -1.64
C PRO A 665 -46.62 -30.78 -0.85
N ALA A 666 -47.14 -30.04 0.12
CA ALA A 666 -46.66 -29.57 1.44
C ALA A 666 -45.15 -29.47 1.83
N PRO A 667 -44.78 -28.47 2.67
CA PRO A 667 -43.40 -28.12 3.04
C PRO A 667 -42.78 -29.11 4.04
N GLU A 668 -41.48 -29.38 3.87
CA GLU A 668 -40.70 -30.24 4.77
C GLU A 668 -40.27 -29.49 6.05
N LYS A 669 -40.36 -30.18 7.19
CA LYS A 669 -40.36 -29.63 8.56
C LYS A 669 -38.98 -29.15 9.05
N ALA A 670 -38.96 -27.99 9.71
CA ALA A 670 -37.85 -27.51 10.53
C ALA A 670 -37.42 -28.53 11.60
N LYS A 671 -36.10 -28.78 11.71
CA LYS A 671 -35.50 -29.69 12.68
C LYS A 671 -35.68 -29.14 14.11
N ALA A 672 -36.35 -29.88 14.98
CA ALA A 672 -36.70 -29.42 16.32
C ALA A 672 -35.44 -29.12 17.18
N PRO A 673 -35.41 -28.01 17.95
CA PRO A 673 -34.29 -27.67 18.82
C PRO A 673 -34.08 -28.74 19.90
N PRO A 674 -32.83 -28.97 20.38
CA PRO A 674 -32.59 -29.96 21.40
C PRO A 674 -33.24 -29.56 22.74
N SER A 675 -33.71 -30.55 23.52
CA SER A 675 -34.22 -30.32 24.89
C SER A 675 -33.30 -30.96 25.92
N THR A 676 -32.86 -30.16 26.91
CA THR A 676 -31.89 -30.53 27.95
C THR A 676 -32.58 -30.86 29.26
N VAL A 677 -32.19 -31.97 29.89
CA VAL A 677 -32.73 -32.37 31.21
C VAL A 677 -31.60 -32.75 32.15
N ILE A 678 -31.66 -32.26 33.40
CA ILE A 678 -30.78 -32.69 34.48
C ILE A 678 -31.34 -33.99 35.06
N ARG A 679 -30.76 -35.13 34.68
CA ARG A 679 -31.21 -36.47 35.12
C ARG A 679 -30.83 -36.80 36.56
N SER A 680 -29.68 -36.32 37.01
CA SER A 680 -29.19 -36.54 38.37
C SER A 680 -28.56 -35.26 38.90
N HIS A 681 -28.86 -34.94 40.17
CA HIS A 681 -28.38 -33.74 40.85
C HIS A 681 -28.23 -34.02 42.36
N PRO A 682 -27.46 -33.21 43.11
CA PRO A 682 -27.41 -33.34 44.57
C PRO A 682 -28.76 -33.00 45.22
N ARG A 683 -28.90 -33.25 46.52
CA ARG A 683 -30.01 -32.70 47.32
C ARG A 683 -29.96 -31.16 47.31
N LYS A 684 -31.12 -30.49 47.44
CA LYS A 684 -31.21 -29.02 47.51
C LYS A 684 -30.35 -28.39 48.62
N VAL A 685 -30.04 -29.15 49.67
CA VAL A 685 -29.09 -28.76 50.72
C VAL A 685 -27.99 -29.81 50.83
N VAL A 686 -26.77 -29.43 50.47
CA VAL A 686 -25.56 -30.26 50.57
C VAL A 686 -24.82 -29.90 51.85
N ARG A 687 -24.62 -30.86 52.76
CA ARG A 687 -23.90 -30.64 54.01
C ARG A 687 -22.44 -31.07 53.85
N THR A 688 -21.51 -30.26 54.34
CA THR A 688 -20.07 -30.57 54.33
C THR A 688 -19.42 -30.17 55.65
N ARG A 689 -18.41 -30.93 56.10
CA ARG A 689 -17.54 -30.56 57.23
C ARG A 689 -16.36 -29.67 56.79
N ARG A 690 -16.16 -29.51 55.48
CA ARG A 690 -15.09 -28.71 54.86
C ARG A 690 -15.62 -27.36 54.36
N ALA A 691 -14.75 -26.47 53.90
CA ALA A 691 -15.12 -25.17 53.33
C ALA A 691 -15.91 -25.28 51.99
N ALA A 692 -15.91 -26.46 51.36
CA ALA A 692 -16.62 -26.74 50.12
C ALA A 692 -17.12 -28.19 50.08
N ALA A 693 -18.04 -28.47 49.15
CA ALA A 693 -18.55 -29.82 48.85
C ALA A 693 -18.36 -30.14 47.37
N ARG A 694 -17.93 -31.36 47.04
CA ARG A 694 -17.93 -31.86 45.67
C ARG A 694 -19.34 -32.29 45.29
N VAL A 695 -19.84 -31.76 44.18
CA VAL A 695 -21.20 -32.00 43.69
C VAL A 695 -21.13 -32.54 42.26
N VAL A 696 -21.95 -33.56 41.98
CA VAL A 696 -22.02 -34.22 40.68
C VAL A 696 -23.43 -34.09 40.11
N PHE A 697 -23.49 -33.76 38.82
CA PHE A 697 -24.69 -33.70 38.01
C PHE A 697 -24.56 -34.62 36.80
N ARG A 698 -25.69 -35.14 36.32
CA ARG A 698 -25.77 -35.85 35.03
C ARG A 698 -26.86 -35.24 34.17
N PHE A 699 -26.54 -35.02 32.90
CA PHE A 699 -27.41 -34.38 31.92
C PHE A 699 -27.79 -35.37 30.81
N ALA A 700 -28.88 -35.06 30.12
CA ALA A 700 -29.22 -35.70 28.86
C ALA A 700 -29.90 -34.69 27.93
N SER A 701 -29.92 -35.01 26.65
CA SER A 701 -30.59 -34.24 25.62
C SER A 701 -31.45 -35.12 24.72
N THR A 702 -32.45 -34.53 24.07
CA THR A 702 -33.07 -35.09 22.87
C THR A 702 -32.85 -34.12 21.71
N PRO A 703 -32.21 -34.52 20.59
CA PRO A 703 -31.74 -35.87 20.28
C PRO A 703 -30.50 -36.30 21.10
N ALA A 704 -30.22 -37.60 21.09
CA ALA A 704 -29.02 -38.18 21.73
C ALA A 704 -27.74 -37.74 20.99
N GLY A 705 -26.63 -37.59 21.71
CA GLY A 705 -25.34 -37.16 21.14
C GLY A 705 -25.11 -35.64 21.10
N ALA A 706 -25.97 -34.83 21.72
CA ALA A 706 -25.74 -33.39 21.81
C ALA A 706 -24.54 -33.05 22.72
N SER A 707 -23.86 -31.95 22.41
CA SER A 707 -22.85 -31.37 23.32
C SER A 707 -23.52 -30.46 24.35
N PHE A 708 -22.94 -30.28 25.54
CA PHE A 708 -23.52 -29.46 26.61
C PHE A 708 -22.66 -28.24 26.93
N ARG A 709 -23.31 -27.13 27.28
CA ARG A 709 -22.67 -25.96 27.89
C ARG A 709 -23.25 -25.73 29.28
N CYS A 710 -22.40 -25.44 30.25
CA CYS A 710 -22.76 -25.21 31.64
C CYS A 710 -22.40 -23.78 32.07
N GLN A 711 -23.25 -23.20 32.91
CA GLN A 711 -23.04 -21.92 33.58
C GLN A 711 -23.24 -22.12 35.08
N VAL A 712 -22.29 -21.67 35.90
CA VAL A 712 -22.36 -21.75 37.36
C VAL A 712 -22.48 -20.34 37.90
N ASP A 713 -23.50 -20.08 38.72
CA ASP A 713 -23.70 -18.82 39.44
C ASP A 713 -23.70 -17.57 38.54
N GLY A 714 -24.17 -17.71 37.30
CA GLY A 714 -24.21 -16.61 36.32
C GLY A 714 -22.90 -16.38 35.55
N SER A 715 -21.89 -17.24 35.70
CA SER A 715 -20.63 -17.16 34.96
C SER A 715 -20.81 -17.29 33.44
N ARG A 716 -19.79 -16.96 32.63
CA ARG A 716 -19.81 -17.28 31.18
C ARG A 716 -20.09 -18.78 30.94
N TRP A 717 -20.84 -19.08 29.89
CA TRP A 717 -21.15 -20.45 29.45
C TRP A 717 -19.90 -21.16 28.94
N ARG A 718 -19.55 -22.30 29.53
CA ARG A 718 -18.40 -23.12 29.14
C ARG A 718 -18.84 -24.50 28.69
N GLY A 719 -18.08 -25.13 27.79
CA GLY A 719 -18.32 -26.53 27.44
C GLY A 719 -18.27 -27.42 28.70
N CYS A 720 -19.19 -28.37 28.80
CA CYS A 720 -19.19 -29.38 29.84
C CYS A 720 -19.64 -30.73 29.27
N THR A 721 -19.20 -31.81 29.90
CA THR A 721 -19.63 -33.17 29.52
C THR A 721 -20.98 -33.50 30.15
N ALA A 722 -21.61 -34.59 29.71
CA ALA A 722 -22.87 -35.08 30.27
C ALA A 722 -22.79 -35.45 31.77
N VAL A 723 -21.57 -35.54 32.34
CA VAL A 723 -21.32 -35.72 33.77
C VAL A 723 -20.51 -34.54 34.29
N PHE A 724 -21.16 -33.60 34.97
CA PHE A 724 -20.53 -32.40 35.49
C PHE A 724 -20.24 -32.52 36.98
N SER A 725 -18.97 -32.47 37.36
CA SER A 725 -18.51 -32.56 38.75
C SER A 725 -17.66 -31.35 39.11
N ARG A 726 -18.02 -30.64 40.18
CA ARG A 726 -17.28 -29.45 40.65
C ARG A 726 -17.37 -29.28 42.16
N TRP A 727 -16.37 -28.61 42.75
CA TRP A 727 -16.40 -28.17 44.14
C TRP A 727 -17.14 -26.83 44.28
N PHE A 728 -18.08 -26.77 45.22
CA PHE A 728 -18.87 -25.57 45.54
C PHE A 728 -18.63 -25.17 46.99
N GLY A 729 -18.30 -23.89 47.22
CA GLY A 729 -18.11 -23.33 48.56
C GLY A 729 -19.40 -23.28 49.37
N LEU A 730 -19.34 -22.83 50.63
CA LEU A 730 -20.55 -22.58 51.43
C LEU A 730 -21.37 -21.44 50.79
N GLY A 731 -22.66 -21.65 50.56
CA GLY A 731 -23.48 -20.64 49.87
C GLY A 731 -24.62 -21.24 49.05
N ARG A 732 -25.40 -20.36 48.43
CA ARG A 732 -26.42 -20.73 47.43
C ARG A 732 -25.77 -20.74 46.06
N HIS A 733 -26.07 -21.77 45.27
CA HIS A 733 -25.52 -21.96 43.94
C HIS A 733 -26.62 -22.30 42.92
N VAL A 734 -26.34 -21.97 41.66
CA VAL A 734 -27.18 -22.27 40.50
C VAL A 734 -26.32 -22.85 39.41
N LEU A 735 -26.67 -24.04 38.94
CA LEU A 735 -26.11 -24.61 37.72
C LEU A 735 -27.17 -24.49 36.62
N ARG A 736 -26.80 -23.92 35.48
CA ARG A 736 -27.59 -23.99 34.24
C ARG A 736 -26.83 -24.83 33.22
N VAL A 737 -27.57 -25.61 32.43
CA VAL A 737 -27.03 -26.44 31.35
C VAL A 737 -27.93 -26.38 30.12
N GLN A 738 -27.33 -26.28 28.94
CA GLN A 738 -28.04 -26.33 27.65
C GLN A 738 -27.30 -27.22 26.65
N ALA A 739 -28.06 -27.98 25.87
CA ALA A 739 -27.58 -28.85 24.82
C ALA A 739 -27.43 -28.12 23.48
N ARG A 740 -26.53 -28.61 22.62
CA ARG A 740 -26.37 -28.19 21.23
C ARG A 740 -26.38 -29.41 20.32
N SER A 741 -27.27 -29.43 19.34
CA SER A 741 -27.35 -30.50 18.33
C SER A 741 -27.67 -29.91 16.97
N GLY A 742 -26.92 -30.31 15.93
CA GLY A 742 -27.11 -29.81 14.57
C GLY A 742 -27.05 -28.28 14.47
N GLY A 743 -26.11 -27.65 15.19
CA GLY A 743 -25.96 -26.19 15.22
C GLY A 743 -26.92 -25.45 16.18
N VAL A 744 -28.11 -26.00 16.42
CA VAL A 744 -29.18 -25.39 17.24
C VAL A 744 -28.92 -25.60 18.74
N LEU A 745 -29.07 -24.53 19.52
CA LEU A 745 -29.01 -24.57 20.99
C LEU A 745 -30.39 -24.78 21.60
N ASP A 746 -30.45 -25.46 22.74
CA ASP A 746 -31.67 -25.54 23.54
C ASP A 746 -32.07 -24.12 24.01
N PRO A 747 -33.21 -23.58 23.56
CA PRO A 747 -33.68 -22.26 23.96
C PRO A 747 -34.12 -22.20 25.43
N THR A 748 -34.26 -23.35 26.10
CA THR A 748 -34.73 -23.49 27.48
C THR A 748 -33.72 -24.22 28.37
N PRO A 749 -32.60 -23.57 28.77
CA PRO A 749 -31.58 -24.22 29.59
C PRO A 749 -32.13 -24.78 30.90
N ALA A 750 -31.84 -26.05 31.18
CA ALA A 750 -32.21 -26.67 32.45
C ALA A 750 -31.38 -26.04 33.59
N ALA A 751 -32.04 -25.68 34.68
CA ALA A 751 -31.42 -25.02 35.83
C ALA A 751 -31.68 -25.77 37.13
N TYR A 752 -30.66 -25.89 37.99
CA TYR A 752 -30.78 -26.47 39.31
C TYR A 752 -30.17 -25.56 40.37
N ARG A 753 -30.95 -25.24 41.41
CA ARG A 753 -30.55 -24.40 42.54
C ARG A 753 -30.33 -25.25 43.78
N PHE A 754 -29.21 -25.08 44.46
CA PHE A 754 -28.89 -25.80 45.69
C PHE A 754 -28.08 -24.93 46.65
N LYS A 755 -27.99 -25.33 47.91
CA LYS A 755 -27.23 -24.63 48.95
C LYS A 755 -26.23 -25.58 49.59
N VAL A 756 -24.98 -25.18 49.68
CA VAL A 756 -23.96 -25.88 50.47
C VAL A 756 -23.90 -25.23 51.85
N VAL A 757 -24.02 -26.03 52.90
CA VAL A 757 -23.99 -25.57 54.30
C VAL A 757 -23.01 -26.39 55.11
N ARG A 758 -22.46 -25.78 56.16
CA ARG A 758 -21.61 -26.48 57.12
C ARG A 758 -22.48 -27.48 57.90
N SER A 759 -22.05 -28.74 57.97
CA SER A 759 -22.64 -29.67 58.93
C SER A 759 -22.30 -29.16 60.32
N ARG A 760 -23.32 -29.03 61.17
CA ARG A 760 -23.08 -28.99 62.62
C ARG A 760 -22.39 -30.27 63.05
#